data_AF-A0A7X8ELS0-F1
#
_entry.id   AF-A0A7X8ELS0-F1
#
_cell.length_a   1.000
_cell.length_b   1.000
_cell.length_c   1.000
_cell.angle_alpha   90.00
_cell.angle_beta   90.00
_cell.angle_gamma   90.00
#
_symmetry.space_group_name_H-M   'P 1'
#
loop_
_entity.id
_entity.type
_entity.pdbx_description
1 polymer ?
#
loop_
_entity_poly.entity_id
_entity_poly.type
_entity_poly.pdbx_seq_one_letter_code
_entity_poly.pdbx_strand_id
1 'polypeptide(L)'
;MNFKSFLKKRIYLLAALCLAAASSLPAAATGASRSGLNIALAALGGKVESFTSQTDDGSFSADTLIDGRRSQTIGGDVNFCKPCGWRAADAKFPQELVFSFHEGREALVDTVIIDTASLSPLQGGIPVAARFPAGVEILVSSAENPGDFSSVASQTLPPEAGEHIIAFSPSRARFVMVRINSTHGGKEPQLAEVKILEAAPPSLSIVADLLRDIASSALGGALALTPGGAYRNPPGSLLQEDGYWKSDKDKPPFEFVLAFNGDRPARIRHVVLEAADDPGSLPGEIVLYLSATTPLRGFREVGRGRFSGAGERLEIPVGTEGRFLKVEISGGDGNKNTALGRIRVFEEQSGDELSVLSAWFDETALTEGGEPIGMPAEDAGPNDSPSRAVMLIPGATARGVLSPPGAAHFYSFSLEGGEPRLVTVNLAGRTFAALYDDEGSPLEKEQPVRPGMDPGRTLPPGRYFLKVYKPPSSILLAWDASLSMEAMMRELKSAVTDYFPALPPETAINMIEYSGKIRTLQPSFSRDVGKLISSMEGAFKLGMGSALFDAMAEGIAMLEAEAGDRALVLFSDGGTQGSKTPPAEVWESLERAGVRVYVLGFGASLDDWNNELGTGAERMLKHFALAAGGSYLRTQSPEEISGLYRKIADDLEGDGSYSLSIAISGGAGMIEVAADMNNPETLKKLAPVIEIVFDASGSMNRRIGDKKSPRRIDLAKKSLAEVADSMPGDAIVALRVFGHRIREGRKGDCQDTELLIPFGPLDRAKLKKAIGGIKALGTTPIAYSLKKAGGDLPPGPGERRILLITDGKEECGGDPAGAVMELRRAGIDVRVDVVGFDLEDEADREASRKVAEVSGGAFFDTTDGEGLKESILKTMNPVCEVIDAAGGIVARGSAGGGPVRVPEGEYRVSLNLADGPLTTGGVKIEYGKTTIVNLVMEDGKAGLRTDPPGEKQ
;
A
#
# COMPACT_ATOMS: atom_id res chain seq x y z
N MET A 1 -59.82 25.10 38.62
CA MET A 1 -58.82 24.26 39.32
C MET A 1 -57.97 23.57 38.26
N ASN A 2 -56.66 23.85 38.24
CA ASN A 2 -55.86 23.72 37.01
C ASN A 2 -55.01 22.43 36.98
N PHE A 3 -55.37 21.52 36.07
CA PHE A 3 -54.85 20.16 35.88
C PHE A 3 -53.33 20.10 35.60
N LYS A 4 -52.73 21.21 35.15
CA LYS A 4 -51.29 21.34 34.85
C LYS A 4 -50.37 21.32 36.09
N SER A 5 -50.88 21.70 37.28
CA SER A 5 -50.09 21.70 38.53
C SER A 5 -49.97 20.29 39.14
N PHE A 6 -50.99 19.45 38.94
CA PHE A 6 -51.04 18.09 39.47
C PHE A 6 -50.11 17.13 38.71
N LEU A 7 -49.95 17.32 37.39
CA LEU A 7 -49.03 16.50 36.57
C LEU A 7 -47.56 16.81 36.84
N LYS A 8 -47.18 18.08 37.06
CA LYS A 8 -45.77 18.45 37.34
C LYS A 8 -45.27 17.90 38.68
N LYS A 9 -46.13 17.82 39.71
CA LYS A 9 -45.75 17.24 41.02
C LYS A 9 -45.58 15.72 40.98
N ARG A 10 -46.32 15.00 40.13
CA ARG A 10 -46.15 13.53 39.97
C ARG A 10 -44.89 13.16 39.20
N ILE A 11 -44.49 13.95 38.21
CA ILE A 11 -43.27 13.70 37.42
C ILE A 11 -42.01 13.90 38.29
N TYR A 12 -41.99 14.92 39.17
CA TYR A 12 -40.87 15.11 40.11
C TYR A 12 -40.81 14.07 41.23
N LEU A 13 -41.96 13.56 41.70
CA LEU A 13 -41.98 12.50 42.73
C LEU A 13 -41.59 11.13 42.16
N LEU A 14 -41.91 10.84 40.89
CA LEU A 14 -41.45 9.63 40.18
C LEU A 14 -39.96 9.69 39.82
N ALA A 15 -39.44 10.87 39.44
CA ALA A 15 -38.01 11.06 39.23
C ALA A 15 -37.20 10.93 40.53
N ALA A 16 -37.73 11.43 41.66
CA ALA A 16 -37.08 11.30 42.97
C ALA A 16 -37.14 9.89 43.56
N LEU A 17 -38.19 9.10 43.30
CA LEU A 17 -38.24 7.67 43.69
C LEU A 17 -37.36 6.77 42.81
N CYS A 18 -37.18 7.10 41.52
CA CYS A 18 -36.22 6.38 40.67
C CYS A 18 -34.76 6.66 41.05
N LEU A 19 -34.42 7.85 41.57
CA LEU A 19 -33.07 8.13 42.07
C LEU A 19 -32.76 7.44 43.42
N ALA A 20 -33.76 7.13 44.24
CA ALA A 20 -33.55 6.47 45.53
C ALA A 20 -33.52 4.93 45.44
N ALA A 21 -34.17 4.32 44.44
CA ALA A 21 -34.16 2.87 44.23
C ALA A 21 -32.92 2.35 43.46
N ALA A 22 -32.04 3.24 42.99
CA ALA A 22 -30.79 2.88 42.32
C ALA A 22 -29.61 2.61 43.28
N SER A 23 -29.85 2.56 44.61
CA SER A 23 -28.80 2.44 45.63
C SER A 23 -28.76 1.08 46.36
N SER A 24 -29.39 0.05 45.80
CA SER A 24 -29.28 -1.33 46.34
C SER A 24 -29.31 -2.41 45.25
N LEU A 25 -28.61 -2.17 44.13
CA LEU A 25 -28.13 -3.24 43.27
C LEU A 25 -26.71 -3.61 43.73
N PRO A 26 -26.33 -4.89 43.79
CA PRO A 26 -24.93 -5.22 44.02
C PRO A 26 -24.14 -4.56 42.90
N ALA A 27 -23.04 -3.91 43.26
CA ALA A 27 -22.13 -3.27 42.32
C ALA A 27 -21.78 -4.27 41.20
N ALA A 28 -22.46 -4.16 40.06
CA ALA A 28 -21.99 -4.75 38.83
C ALA A 28 -20.65 -4.08 38.56
N ALA A 29 -19.60 -4.90 38.51
CA ALA A 29 -18.22 -4.47 38.36
C ALA A 29 -18.09 -3.51 37.16
N THR A 30 -18.11 -2.22 37.45
CA THR A 30 -17.73 -1.16 36.53
C THR A 30 -16.20 -1.14 36.47
N GLY A 31 -15.62 -1.41 35.29
CA GLY A 31 -14.30 -0.88 34.92
C GLY A 31 -13.08 -1.79 35.06
N ALA A 32 -13.20 -3.11 34.99
CA ALA A 32 -12.04 -3.96 34.73
C ALA A 32 -12.05 -4.40 33.26
N SER A 33 -11.09 -3.90 32.46
CA SER A 33 -10.70 -4.53 31.20
C SER A 33 -10.42 -6.00 31.49
N ARG A 34 -11.29 -6.90 31.00
CA ARG A 34 -11.08 -8.34 31.16
C ARG A 34 -10.06 -8.77 30.11
N SER A 35 -8.82 -8.96 30.54
CA SER A 35 -7.75 -9.45 29.68
C SER A 35 -7.53 -10.95 29.89
N GLY A 36 -7.76 -11.76 28.86
CA GLY A 36 -7.60 -13.22 28.94
C GLY A 36 -7.21 -13.83 27.60
N LEU A 37 -6.50 -14.97 27.62
CA LEU A 37 -6.23 -15.74 26.41
C LEU A 37 -7.45 -16.59 26.06
N ASN A 38 -7.79 -16.67 24.77
CA ASN A 38 -8.78 -17.64 24.27
C ASN A 38 -8.16 -19.04 24.26
N ILE A 39 -8.33 -19.78 25.36
CA ILE A 39 -7.73 -21.11 25.56
C ILE A 39 -8.51 -22.24 24.87
N ALA A 40 -9.66 -21.93 24.26
CA ALA A 40 -10.42 -22.89 23.46
C ALA A 40 -9.81 -23.13 22.07
N LEU A 41 -8.94 -22.24 21.58
CA LEU A 41 -8.40 -22.30 20.22
C LEU A 41 -7.71 -23.64 19.95
N ALA A 42 -8.07 -24.26 18.82
CA ALA A 42 -7.46 -25.50 18.35
C ALA A 42 -5.94 -25.32 18.15
N ALA A 43 -5.50 -24.15 17.68
CA ALA A 43 -4.08 -23.79 17.54
C ALA A 43 -3.30 -23.76 18.87
N LEU A 44 -3.99 -23.69 20.01
CA LEU A 44 -3.42 -23.80 21.35
C LEU A 44 -3.70 -25.16 21.99
N GLY A 45 -4.29 -26.11 21.26
CA GLY A 45 -4.59 -27.47 21.71
C GLY A 45 -5.97 -27.66 22.34
N GLY A 46 -6.86 -26.66 22.23
CA GLY A 46 -8.28 -26.83 22.58
C GLY A 46 -9.00 -27.79 21.63
N LYS A 47 -10.11 -28.38 22.09
CA LYS A 47 -10.89 -29.38 21.34
C LYS A 47 -12.38 -29.25 21.57
N VAL A 48 -13.16 -29.63 20.57
CA VAL A 48 -14.58 -29.95 20.76
C VAL A 48 -14.69 -31.42 21.16
N GLU A 49 -15.11 -31.68 22.39
CA GLU A 49 -15.22 -33.03 22.95
C GLU A 49 -16.51 -33.74 22.51
N SER A 50 -17.62 -32.99 22.46
CA SER A 50 -18.92 -33.54 22.06
C SER A 50 -19.91 -32.45 21.66
N PHE A 51 -20.91 -32.84 20.89
CA PHE A 51 -22.03 -32.00 20.50
C PHE A 51 -23.33 -32.82 20.39
N THR A 52 -24.49 -32.20 20.59
CA THR A 52 -25.79 -32.89 20.46
C THR A 52 -26.09 -33.30 19.02
N SER A 53 -25.89 -32.38 18.07
CA SER A 53 -26.11 -32.61 16.64
C SER A 53 -25.30 -31.63 15.79
N GLN A 54 -25.00 -31.98 14.54
CA GLN A 54 -24.40 -31.07 13.57
C GLN A 54 -24.79 -31.47 12.13
N THR A 55 -24.86 -30.50 11.22
CA THR A 55 -25.15 -30.75 9.80
C THR A 55 -24.04 -31.55 9.10
N ASP A 56 -22.77 -31.19 9.34
CA ASP A 56 -21.57 -31.85 8.78
C ASP A 56 -21.56 -32.02 7.25
N ASP A 57 -21.81 -30.94 6.53
CA ASP A 57 -21.83 -30.89 5.05
C ASP A 57 -20.49 -30.39 4.46
N GLY A 58 -19.44 -30.31 5.28
CA GLY A 58 -18.14 -29.74 4.95
C GLY A 58 -18.08 -28.21 5.03
N SER A 59 -19.21 -27.51 5.13
CA SER A 59 -19.27 -26.08 5.42
C SER A 59 -19.54 -25.81 6.90
N PHE A 60 -20.39 -26.63 7.53
CA PHE A 60 -20.69 -26.53 8.96
C PHE A 60 -20.13 -27.72 9.76
N SER A 61 -19.27 -27.46 10.73
CA SER A 61 -18.70 -28.47 11.64
C SER A 61 -18.52 -27.86 13.03
N ALA A 62 -18.54 -28.66 14.09
CA ALA A 62 -18.27 -28.12 15.43
C ALA A 62 -16.81 -27.69 15.60
N ASP A 63 -15.85 -28.35 14.93
CA ASP A 63 -14.41 -28.06 15.04
C ASP A 63 -14.04 -26.66 14.54
N THR A 64 -14.87 -26.07 13.67
CA THR A 64 -14.66 -24.71 13.14
C THR A 64 -15.06 -23.63 14.14
N LEU A 65 -15.71 -23.97 15.26
CA LEU A 65 -16.04 -23.01 16.31
C LEU A 65 -14.83 -22.51 17.08
N ILE A 66 -13.69 -23.18 16.94
CA ILE A 66 -12.45 -22.89 17.70
C ILE A 66 -11.22 -22.85 16.78
N ASP A 67 -11.42 -22.71 15.47
CA ASP A 67 -10.32 -22.68 14.50
C ASP A 67 -9.68 -21.27 14.37
N GLY A 68 -10.28 -20.27 15.03
CA GLY A 68 -9.81 -18.90 15.07
C GLY A 68 -10.21 -18.08 13.85
N ARG A 69 -11.10 -18.60 13.00
CA ARG A 69 -11.52 -17.98 11.73
C ARG A 69 -13.03 -18.09 11.55
N ARG A 70 -13.76 -16.98 11.71
CA ARG A 70 -15.24 -16.94 11.63
C ARG A 70 -15.82 -17.67 10.41
N SER A 71 -15.43 -17.24 9.22
CA SER A 71 -15.89 -17.84 7.98
C SER A 71 -14.94 -17.51 6.83
N GLN A 72 -14.86 -18.38 5.83
CA GLN A 72 -14.05 -18.16 4.65
C GLN A 72 -14.93 -18.11 3.41
N THR A 73 -14.91 -16.99 2.69
CA THR A 73 -15.61 -16.86 1.40
C THR A 73 -14.79 -17.52 0.29
N ILE A 74 -15.45 -18.34 -0.54
CA ILE A 74 -14.79 -18.95 -1.72
C ILE A 74 -15.08 -18.07 -2.94
N GLY A 75 -14.02 -17.58 -3.59
CA GLY A 75 -14.14 -16.79 -4.83
C GLY A 75 -14.89 -15.46 -4.67
N GLY A 76 -14.99 -14.96 -3.43
CA GLY A 76 -15.71 -13.74 -3.09
C GLY A 76 -17.24 -13.87 -3.07
N ASP A 77 -17.81 -15.04 -3.35
CA ASP A 77 -19.26 -15.24 -3.31
C ASP A 77 -19.76 -15.32 -1.86
N VAL A 78 -20.42 -14.25 -1.41
CA VAL A 78 -21.02 -14.13 -0.07
C VAL A 78 -22.11 -15.19 0.22
N ASN A 79 -22.57 -15.93 -0.79
CA ASN A 79 -23.52 -17.03 -0.63
C ASN A 79 -22.86 -18.37 -0.32
N PHE A 80 -21.53 -18.50 -0.48
CA PHE A 80 -20.79 -19.73 -0.25
C PHE A 80 -19.59 -19.50 0.68
N CYS A 81 -19.76 -19.90 1.93
CA CYS A 81 -18.69 -19.99 2.91
C CYS A 81 -18.20 -21.44 3.07
N LYS A 82 -16.92 -21.61 3.38
CA LYS A 82 -16.33 -22.88 3.80
C LYS A 82 -14.96 -22.66 4.47
N PRO A 83 -14.84 -22.78 5.81
CA PRO A 83 -15.92 -23.11 6.76
C PRO A 83 -16.88 -21.94 7.00
N CYS A 84 -18.06 -22.26 7.56
CA CYS A 84 -19.14 -21.32 7.92
C CYS A 84 -19.41 -21.28 9.43
N GLY A 85 -18.60 -21.93 10.25
CA GLY A 85 -18.89 -22.20 11.67
C GLY A 85 -19.68 -23.50 11.86
N TRP A 86 -20.64 -23.51 12.80
CA TRP A 86 -21.44 -24.68 13.17
C TRP A 86 -22.94 -24.45 12.98
N ARG A 87 -23.65 -25.52 12.62
CA ARG A 87 -25.12 -25.57 12.57
C ARG A 87 -25.63 -26.91 13.06
N ALA A 88 -26.60 -26.89 13.96
CA ALA A 88 -27.30 -28.10 14.41
C ALA A 88 -27.98 -28.84 13.24
N ALA A 89 -28.07 -30.17 13.32
CA ALA A 89 -28.76 -30.96 12.31
C ALA A 89 -30.27 -31.08 12.55
N ASP A 90 -30.75 -30.77 13.76
CA ASP A 90 -32.17 -30.80 14.08
C ASP A 90 -32.59 -29.70 15.07
N ALA A 91 -33.90 -29.61 15.29
CA ALA A 91 -34.53 -28.59 16.13
C ALA A 91 -34.77 -29.01 17.58
N LYS A 92 -34.08 -30.06 18.06
CA LYS A 92 -34.30 -30.56 19.41
C LYS A 92 -33.44 -29.78 20.39
N PHE A 93 -34.08 -28.99 21.24
CA PHE A 93 -33.38 -28.32 22.34
C PHE A 93 -33.41 -29.20 23.61
N PRO A 94 -32.37 -29.13 24.46
CA PRO A 94 -31.18 -28.30 24.29
C PRO A 94 -30.18 -28.85 23.26
N GLN A 95 -29.44 -27.95 22.62
CA GLN A 95 -28.22 -28.29 21.87
C GLN A 95 -27.01 -27.96 22.73
N GLU A 96 -26.15 -28.96 22.96
CA GLU A 96 -24.98 -28.86 23.84
C GLU A 96 -23.71 -28.95 22.99
N LEU A 97 -22.73 -28.12 23.32
CA LEU A 97 -21.39 -28.08 22.73
C LEU A 97 -20.39 -28.10 23.88
N VAL A 98 -19.52 -29.11 23.93
CA VAL A 98 -18.54 -29.28 25.02
C VAL A 98 -17.14 -29.06 24.49
N PHE A 99 -16.39 -28.19 25.16
CA PHE A 99 -15.02 -27.82 24.82
C PHE A 99 -14.07 -28.24 25.93
N SER A 100 -12.86 -28.66 25.56
CA SER A 100 -11.73 -28.87 26.46
C SER A 100 -10.54 -28.03 26.02
N PHE A 101 -9.56 -27.92 26.93
CA PHE A 101 -8.36 -27.11 26.72
C PHE A 101 -7.12 -27.98 26.47
N HIS A 102 -5.97 -27.34 26.25
CA HIS A 102 -4.69 -27.98 25.99
C HIS A 102 -4.45 -29.19 26.91
N GLU A 103 -4.35 -30.38 26.33
CA GLU A 103 -4.11 -31.66 27.05
C GLU A 103 -5.07 -31.91 28.24
N GLY A 104 -6.28 -31.34 28.21
CA GLY A 104 -7.26 -31.44 29.29
C GLY A 104 -6.87 -30.70 30.57
N ARG A 105 -5.91 -29.77 30.53
CA ARG A 105 -5.49 -28.95 31.68
C ARG A 105 -6.67 -28.18 32.28
N GLU A 106 -6.70 -28.07 33.61
CA GLU A 106 -7.71 -27.27 34.31
C GLU A 106 -7.30 -25.79 34.27
N ALA A 107 -8.21 -24.94 33.80
CA ALA A 107 -8.06 -23.49 33.72
C ALA A 107 -9.06 -22.77 34.63
N LEU A 108 -8.76 -21.52 34.97
CA LEU A 108 -9.71 -20.62 35.63
C LEU A 108 -10.40 -19.76 34.56
N VAL A 109 -11.66 -20.03 34.25
CA VAL A 109 -12.42 -19.35 33.19
C VAL A 109 -13.46 -18.41 33.78
N ASP A 110 -13.68 -17.26 33.15
CA ASP A 110 -14.67 -16.27 33.61
C ASP A 110 -15.55 -15.68 32.50
N THR A 111 -15.25 -16.01 31.25
CA THR A 111 -15.91 -15.40 30.10
C THR A 111 -16.02 -16.41 28.95
N VAL A 112 -17.22 -16.53 28.39
CA VAL A 112 -17.47 -17.20 27.12
C VAL A 112 -18.02 -16.18 26.14
N ILE A 113 -17.49 -16.12 24.94
CA ILE A 113 -17.97 -15.27 23.85
C ILE A 113 -18.58 -16.16 22.79
N ILE A 114 -19.82 -15.85 22.41
CA ILE A 114 -20.54 -16.56 21.36
C ILE A 114 -20.66 -15.64 20.16
N ASP A 115 -20.10 -16.05 19.03
CA ASP A 115 -20.19 -15.30 17.79
C ASP A 115 -21.32 -15.83 16.92
N THR A 116 -22.30 -14.99 16.61
CA THR A 116 -23.44 -15.33 15.76
C THR A 116 -23.27 -14.87 14.31
N ALA A 117 -22.18 -14.18 13.95
CA ALA A 117 -21.95 -13.61 12.62
C ALA A 117 -21.54 -14.65 11.55
N SER A 118 -22.26 -15.77 11.46
CA SER A 118 -22.01 -16.80 10.45
C SER A 118 -22.60 -16.37 9.09
N LEU A 119 -21.80 -16.45 8.02
CA LEU A 119 -22.25 -16.18 6.65
C LEU A 119 -23.33 -17.18 6.21
N SER A 120 -24.52 -16.67 5.86
CA SER A 120 -25.40 -17.17 4.80
C SER A 120 -26.77 -16.47 4.90
N PRO A 121 -26.90 -15.19 4.51
CA PRO A 121 -28.12 -14.40 4.75
C PRO A 121 -29.40 -15.05 4.21
N LEU A 122 -29.33 -15.93 3.21
CA LEU A 122 -30.49 -16.56 2.56
C LEU A 122 -30.26 -18.02 2.13
N GLN A 123 -30.16 -18.96 3.07
CA GLN A 123 -30.46 -20.38 2.77
C GLN A 123 -31.96 -20.66 2.99
N GLY A 124 -32.72 -20.72 1.90
CA GLY A 124 -34.11 -21.21 1.91
C GLY A 124 -35.19 -20.20 2.37
N GLY A 125 -34.90 -18.90 2.34
CA GLY A 125 -35.88 -17.84 2.62
C GLY A 125 -36.16 -17.57 4.11
N ILE A 126 -35.35 -18.12 5.02
CA ILE A 126 -35.40 -17.83 6.46
C ILE A 126 -34.29 -16.81 6.79
N PRO A 127 -34.59 -15.67 7.45
CA PRO A 127 -33.55 -14.76 7.92
C PRO A 127 -32.61 -15.44 8.91
N VAL A 128 -31.29 -15.31 8.73
CA VAL A 128 -30.27 -15.93 9.61
C VAL A 128 -30.45 -15.54 11.06
N ALA A 129 -30.90 -14.30 11.33
CA ALA A 129 -31.17 -13.84 12.69
C ALA A 129 -32.18 -14.71 13.45
N ALA A 130 -33.11 -15.38 12.75
CA ALA A 130 -34.02 -16.32 13.39
C ALA A 130 -33.29 -17.55 13.95
N ARG A 131 -32.18 -17.95 13.33
CA ARG A 131 -31.33 -19.08 13.77
C ARG A 131 -30.33 -18.72 14.86
N PHE A 132 -30.21 -17.44 15.23
CA PHE A 132 -29.33 -17.07 16.34
C PHE A 132 -29.85 -17.67 17.65
N PRO A 133 -28.94 -18.18 18.51
CA PRO A 133 -29.29 -18.59 19.86
C PRO A 133 -30.00 -17.46 20.60
N ALA A 134 -31.06 -17.80 21.32
CA ALA A 134 -31.76 -16.87 22.21
C ALA A 134 -31.41 -17.21 23.66
N GLY A 135 -31.93 -18.31 24.21
CA GLY A 135 -31.57 -18.75 25.55
C GLY A 135 -30.28 -19.56 25.56
N VAL A 136 -29.24 -19.06 26.23
CA VAL A 136 -27.96 -19.76 26.38
C VAL A 136 -27.63 -19.95 27.87
N GLU A 137 -27.06 -21.11 28.19
CA GLU A 137 -26.52 -21.46 29.50
C GLU A 137 -25.06 -21.92 29.34
N ILE A 138 -24.18 -21.43 30.20
CA ILE A 138 -22.77 -21.83 30.29
C ILE A 138 -22.60 -22.71 31.52
N LEU A 139 -22.05 -23.90 31.32
CA LEU A 139 -21.74 -24.83 32.39
C LEU A 139 -20.25 -25.19 32.36
N VAL A 140 -19.69 -25.51 33.52
CA VAL A 140 -18.28 -25.90 33.66
C VAL A 140 -18.16 -27.22 34.41
N SER A 141 -17.07 -27.95 34.15
CA SER A 141 -16.69 -29.13 34.90
C SER A 141 -15.19 -29.21 35.09
N SER A 142 -14.76 -29.60 36.29
CA SER A 142 -13.35 -29.89 36.66
C SER A 142 -13.06 -31.39 36.74
N ALA A 143 -14.05 -32.24 36.43
CA ALA A 143 -13.90 -33.69 36.45
C ALA A 143 -12.85 -34.17 35.42
N GLU A 144 -12.31 -35.37 35.62
CA GLU A 144 -11.33 -35.97 34.68
C GLU A 144 -11.93 -36.29 33.30
N ASN A 145 -13.25 -36.53 33.24
CA ASN A 145 -13.98 -36.81 32.00
C ASN A 145 -15.17 -35.86 31.87
N PRO A 146 -15.70 -35.60 30.65
CA PRO A 146 -16.88 -34.76 30.46
C PRO A 146 -18.09 -35.28 31.26
N GLY A 147 -18.54 -34.50 32.25
CA GLY A 147 -19.59 -34.87 33.20
C GLY A 147 -19.66 -33.89 34.37
N ASP A 148 -20.59 -34.09 35.30
CA ASP A 148 -20.71 -33.28 36.54
C ASP A 148 -20.74 -31.75 36.32
N PHE A 149 -21.37 -31.32 35.23
CA PHE A 149 -21.45 -29.92 34.85
C PHE A 149 -22.28 -29.10 35.83
N SER A 150 -21.73 -27.96 36.26
CA SER A 150 -22.43 -26.95 37.06
C SER A 150 -22.64 -25.67 36.26
N SER A 151 -23.87 -25.14 36.27
CA SER A 151 -24.23 -23.87 35.63
C SER A 151 -23.54 -22.69 36.30
N VAL A 152 -22.87 -21.84 35.50
CA VAL A 152 -22.16 -20.64 35.97
C VAL A 152 -22.73 -19.35 35.40
N ALA A 153 -23.44 -19.41 34.27
CA ALA A 153 -24.16 -18.29 33.68
C ALA A 153 -25.35 -18.77 32.85
N SER A 154 -26.40 -17.94 32.78
CA SER A 154 -27.45 -18.08 31.78
C SER A 154 -27.90 -16.70 31.32
N GLN A 155 -28.05 -16.53 30.00
CA GLN A 155 -28.33 -15.25 29.37
C GLN A 155 -29.25 -15.45 28.16
N THR A 156 -30.11 -14.45 27.91
CA THR A 156 -30.84 -14.32 26.65
C THR A 156 -30.08 -13.39 25.72
N LEU A 157 -29.62 -13.90 24.58
CA LEU A 157 -28.89 -13.12 23.58
C LEU A 157 -29.87 -12.36 22.67
N PRO A 158 -29.55 -11.13 22.23
CA PRO A 158 -30.34 -10.40 21.25
C PRO A 158 -30.25 -11.03 19.85
N PRO A 159 -31.22 -10.78 18.95
CA PRO A 159 -31.21 -11.28 17.57
C PRO A 159 -30.25 -10.46 16.67
N GLU A 160 -29.04 -10.21 17.15
CA GLU A 160 -28.02 -9.39 16.48
C GLU A 160 -26.82 -10.26 16.09
N ALA A 161 -26.22 -9.95 14.94
CA ALA A 161 -25.04 -10.64 14.44
C ALA A 161 -23.78 -10.08 15.12
N GLY A 162 -22.88 -10.94 15.57
CA GLY A 162 -21.59 -10.53 16.14
C GLY A 162 -21.27 -11.27 17.43
N GLU A 163 -20.31 -10.73 18.18
CA GLU A 163 -19.80 -11.32 19.40
C GLU A 163 -20.67 -10.96 20.61
N HIS A 164 -21.17 -11.98 21.31
CA HIS A 164 -21.97 -11.85 22.52
C HIS A 164 -21.16 -12.32 23.74
N ILE A 165 -20.87 -11.41 24.66
CA ILE A 165 -20.02 -11.68 25.83
C ILE A 165 -20.88 -12.18 27.00
N ILE A 166 -20.58 -13.39 27.48
CA ILE A 166 -21.20 -14.01 28.66
C ILE A 166 -20.16 -14.11 29.77
N ALA A 167 -20.20 -13.13 30.67
CA ALA A 167 -19.30 -13.00 31.81
C ALA A 167 -19.86 -13.67 33.08
N PHE A 168 -19.02 -14.36 33.84
CA PHE A 168 -19.36 -15.00 35.11
C PHE A 168 -18.21 -14.91 36.13
N SER A 169 -18.42 -15.49 37.32
CA SER A 169 -17.37 -15.54 38.36
C SER A 169 -16.29 -16.56 37.96
N PRO A 170 -14.99 -16.24 38.11
CA PRO A 170 -13.91 -17.15 37.76
C PRO A 170 -14.11 -18.55 38.36
N SER A 171 -14.17 -19.56 37.50
CA SER A 171 -14.52 -20.93 37.85
C SER A 171 -13.50 -21.91 37.27
N ARG A 172 -13.10 -22.91 38.06
CA ARG A 172 -12.17 -23.96 37.62
C ARG A 172 -12.88 -24.90 36.65
N ALA A 173 -12.28 -25.11 35.48
CA ALA A 173 -12.85 -25.92 34.42
C ALA A 173 -11.75 -26.67 33.67
N ARG A 174 -11.97 -27.96 33.42
CA ARG A 174 -11.34 -28.73 32.33
C ARG A 174 -12.23 -28.76 31.10
N PHE A 175 -13.55 -28.66 31.32
CA PHE A 175 -14.56 -28.64 30.29
C PHE A 175 -15.50 -27.45 30.47
N VAL A 176 -15.88 -26.84 29.36
CA VAL A 176 -16.94 -25.82 29.29
C VAL A 176 -18.01 -26.32 28.33
N MET A 177 -19.26 -26.26 28.75
CA MET A 177 -20.42 -26.58 27.93
C MET A 177 -21.19 -25.31 27.61
N VAL A 178 -21.41 -25.07 26.32
CA VAL A 178 -22.39 -24.09 25.83
C VAL A 178 -23.68 -24.85 25.55
N ARG A 179 -24.72 -24.59 26.35
CA ARG A 179 -26.05 -25.15 26.17
C ARG A 179 -26.98 -24.11 25.57
N ILE A 180 -27.46 -24.37 24.37
CA ILE A 180 -28.46 -23.55 23.68
C ILE A 180 -29.84 -24.15 23.96
N ASN A 181 -30.71 -23.37 24.58
CA ASN A 181 -32.05 -23.76 24.99
C ASN A 181 -33.13 -23.32 24.00
N SER A 182 -32.88 -22.27 23.21
CA SER A 182 -33.81 -21.74 22.23
C SER A 182 -33.12 -20.83 21.21
N THR A 183 -33.85 -20.42 20.18
CA THR A 183 -33.48 -19.47 19.12
C THR A 183 -34.56 -18.40 18.96
N HIS A 184 -34.31 -17.37 18.14
CA HIS A 184 -35.28 -16.31 17.79
C HIS A 184 -36.32 -16.71 16.74
N GLY A 185 -36.64 -18.01 16.64
CA GLY A 185 -37.71 -18.55 15.79
C GLY A 185 -37.26 -19.52 14.69
N GLY A 186 -35.95 -19.62 14.45
CA GLY A 186 -35.33 -20.58 13.53
C GLY A 186 -35.21 -21.96 14.15
N LYS A 187 -35.34 -23.02 13.35
CA LYS A 187 -35.37 -24.39 13.87
C LYS A 187 -34.00 -24.93 14.27
N GLU A 188 -32.92 -24.49 13.63
CA GLU A 188 -31.58 -25.02 13.82
C GLU A 188 -30.66 -23.87 14.26
N PRO A 189 -30.11 -23.88 15.50
CA PRO A 189 -29.17 -22.86 15.92
C PRO A 189 -27.90 -22.91 15.07
N GLN A 190 -27.32 -21.72 14.85
CA GLN A 190 -26.12 -21.52 14.04
C GLN A 190 -25.17 -20.55 14.75
N LEU A 191 -23.87 -20.84 14.68
CA LEU A 191 -22.79 -20.10 15.33
C LEU A 191 -21.60 -19.97 14.37
N ALA A 192 -20.85 -18.87 14.46
CA ALA A 192 -19.59 -18.70 13.75
C ALA A 192 -18.42 -19.25 14.57
N GLU A 193 -18.25 -18.77 15.80
CA GLU A 193 -17.09 -19.03 16.65
C GLU A 193 -17.50 -19.03 18.14
N VAL A 194 -16.72 -19.73 18.98
CA VAL A 194 -16.86 -19.74 20.43
C VAL A 194 -15.49 -19.48 21.05
N LYS A 195 -15.39 -18.42 21.86
CA LYS A 195 -14.15 -18.08 22.58
C LYS A 195 -14.34 -18.33 24.07
N ILE A 196 -13.36 -18.94 24.72
CA ILE A 196 -13.35 -19.16 26.16
C ILE A 196 -12.12 -18.48 26.73
N LEU A 197 -12.34 -17.40 27.48
CA LEU A 197 -11.24 -16.62 28.03
C LEU A 197 -10.87 -17.12 29.42
N GLU A 198 -9.56 -17.27 29.62
CA GLU A 198 -8.99 -17.52 30.93
C GLU A 198 -8.94 -16.23 31.76
N ALA A 199 -9.35 -16.31 33.02
CA ALA A 199 -9.31 -15.21 33.98
C ALA A 199 -7.89 -14.90 34.49
N ALA A 200 -6.95 -15.82 34.26
CA ALA A 200 -5.55 -15.65 34.62
C ALA A 200 -4.84 -14.70 33.64
N PRO A 201 -3.87 -13.90 34.12
CA PRO A 201 -3.01 -13.14 33.23
C PRO A 201 -2.24 -14.10 32.29
N PRO A 202 -1.86 -13.67 31.07
CA PRO A 202 -1.17 -14.52 30.08
C PRO A 202 0.08 -15.25 30.59
N SER A 203 0.79 -14.69 31.58
CA SER A 203 1.97 -15.28 32.22
C SER A 203 1.64 -16.48 33.13
N LEU A 204 0.40 -16.58 33.62
CA LEU A 204 -0.09 -17.68 34.46
C LEU A 204 -1.09 -18.58 33.72
N SER A 205 -1.28 -18.35 32.43
CA SER A 205 -2.19 -19.12 31.61
C SER A 205 -1.76 -20.58 31.52
N ILE A 206 -2.73 -21.50 31.38
CA ILE A 206 -2.45 -22.92 31.12
C ILE A 206 -1.67 -23.20 29.82
N VAL A 207 -1.56 -22.19 28.94
CA VAL A 207 -0.80 -22.24 27.67
C VAL A 207 0.39 -21.27 27.67
N ALA A 208 0.80 -20.77 28.84
CA ALA A 208 1.95 -19.88 28.96
C ALA A 208 3.27 -20.57 28.55
N ASP A 209 3.40 -21.88 28.73
CA ASP A 209 4.57 -22.67 28.34
C ASP A 209 4.67 -22.96 26.84
N LEU A 210 3.63 -22.67 26.06
CA LEU A 210 3.63 -22.91 24.61
C LEU A 210 4.40 -21.83 23.85
N LEU A 211 5.16 -22.24 22.84
CA LEU A 211 5.66 -21.32 21.82
C LEU A 211 4.50 -20.97 20.88
N ARG A 212 4.08 -19.71 20.92
CA ARG A 212 2.88 -19.23 20.20
C ARG A 212 3.30 -18.64 18.86
N ASP A 213 2.80 -19.22 17.78
CA ASP A 213 3.02 -18.74 16.41
C ASP A 213 2.08 -17.59 16.09
N ILE A 214 2.50 -16.37 16.42
CA ILE A 214 1.66 -15.15 16.32
C ILE A 214 1.38 -14.71 14.87
N ALA A 215 2.05 -15.33 13.89
CA ALA A 215 1.74 -15.18 12.46
C ALA A 215 0.61 -16.09 11.99
N SER A 216 0.27 -17.13 12.76
CA SER A 216 -0.81 -18.06 12.42
C SER A 216 -2.14 -17.32 12.29
N SER A 217 -2.84 -17.55 11.19
CA SER A 217 -4.21 -17.04 10.98
C SER A 217 -5.18 -17.48 12.08
N ALA A 218 -5.03 -18.71 12.59
CA ALA A 218 -5.82 -19.23 13.71
C ALA A 218 -5.56 -18.50 15.05
N LEU A 219 -4.46 -17.74 15.15
CA LEU A 219 -4.11 -16.91 16.30
C LEU A 219 -4.25 -15.41 15.98
N GLY A 220 -4.96 -15.05 14.91
CA GLY A 220 -5.18 -13.66 14.52
C GLY A 220 -4.04 -13.03 13.72
N GLY A 221 -3.10 -13.80 13.19
CA GLY A 221 -2.13 -13.33 12.20
C GLY A 221 -2.78 -13.05 10.84
N ALA A 222 -2.27 -12.07 10.10
CA ALA A 222 -2.75 -11.74 8.76
C ALA A 222 -1.65 -11.13 7.88
N LEU A 223 -1.90 -11.06 6.58
CA LEU A 223 -1.11 -10.29 5.63
C LEU A 223 -1.72 -8.90 5.46
N ALA A 224 -0.93 -7.87 5.75
CA ALA A 224 -1.24 -6.49 5.44
C ALA A 224 -0.94 -6.16 3.98
N LEU A 225 0.14 -6.72 3.43
CA LEU A 225 0.54 -6.56 2.03
C LEU A 225 0.94 -7.90 1.45
N THR A 226 0.55 -8.13 0.20
CA THR A 226 0.87 -9.33 -0.59
C THR A 226 1.62 -8.94 -1.86
N PRO A 227 2.45 -9.84 -2.42
CA PRO A 227 3.18 -9.55 -3.64
C PRO A 227 2.23 -9.38 -4.83
N GLY A 228 2.62 -8.54 -5.78
CA GLY A 228 1.91 -8.39 -7.04
C GLY A 228 2.00 -9.62 -7.95
N GLY A 229 1.08 -9.68 -8.92
CA GLY A 229 1.07 -10.71 -9.97
C GLY A 229 0.22 -11.94 -9.65
N ALA A 230 0.13 -12.85 -10.62
CA ALA A 230 -0.62 -14.10 -10.50
C ALA A 230 0.18 -15.15 -9.71
N TYR A 231 -0.53 -15.98 -8.97
CA TYR A 231 0.03 -17.05 -8.16
C TYR A 231 -0.74 -18.36 -8.36
N ARG A 232 -0.05 -19.47 -8.15
CA ARG A 232 -0.60 -20.83 -8.23
C ARG A 232 -1.17 -21.28 -6.89
N ASN A 233 -0.54 -20.80 -5.81
CA ASN A 233 -1.01 -20.98 -4.44
C ASN A 233 -1.03 -19.60 -3.76
N PRO A 234 -2.12 -19.24 -3.07
CA PRO A 234 -2.31 -17.88 -2.59
C PRO A 234 -1.46 -17.54 -1.36
N PRO A 235 -1.07 -16.26 -1.18
CA PRO A 235 -0.26 -15.78 -0.06
C PRO A 235 -0.80 -16.16 1.33
N GLY A 236 -2.12 -16.15 1.54
CA GLY A 236 -2.72 -16.49 2.83
C GLY A 236 -2.40 -17.89 3.34
N SER A 237 -1.97 -18.79 2.45
CA SER A 237 -1.52 -20.14 2.80
C SER A 237 -0.26 -20.13 3.66
N LEU A 238 0.57 -19.08 3.59
CA LEU A 238 1.79 -18.93 4.40
C LEU A 238 1.51 -18.90 5.91
N LEU A 239 0.27 -18.54 6.29
CA LEU A 239 -0.18 -18.37 7.67
C LEU A 239 -1.03 -19.56 8.17
N GLN A 240 -1.03 -20.66 7.43
CA GLN A 240 -1.82 -21.86 7.72
C GLN A 240 -0.91 -23.08 7.93
N GLU A 241 -1.47 -24.12 8.54
CA GLU A 241 -0.78 -25.40 8.71
C GLU A 241 -0.57 -26.09 7.34
N ASP A 242 0.63 -26.62 7.12
CA ASP A 242 1.10 -27.24 5.87
C ASP A 242 0.93 -26.40 4.59
N GLY A 243 0.70 -25.08 4.74
CA GLY A 243 0.48 -24.17 3.63
C GLY A 243 1.76 -23.64 3.00
N TYR A 244 1.71 -23.37 1.70
CA TYR A 244 2.78 -22.71 0.96
C TYR A 244 2.20 -21.73 -0.06
N TRP A 245 2.96 -20.68 -0.36
CA TRP A 245 2.69 -19.77 -1.47
C TRP A 245 3.55 -20.14 -2.67
N LYS A 246 3.04 -19.90 -3.88
CA LYS A 246 3.79 -20.11 -5.12
C LYS A 246 3.37 -19.12 -6.19
N SER A 247 4.33 -18.35 -6.72
CA SER A 247 4.08 -17.44 -7.83
C SER A 247 3.80 -18.20 -9.14
N ASP A 248 3.15 -17.55 -10.11
CA ASP A 248 3.04 -18.12 -11.46
C ASP A 248 4.33 -17.90 -12.27
N LYS A 249 5.00 -16.76 -12.04
CA LYS A 249 6.27 -16.37 -12.66
C LYS A 249 7.26 -15.87 -11.62
N ASP A 250 8.54 -16.09 -11.85
CA ASP A 250 9.60 -15.52 -11.03
C ASP A 250 9.86 -14.06 -11.44
N LYS A 251 9.22 -13.12 -10.72
CA LYS A 251 9.34 -11.66 -10.92
C LYS A 251 9.60 -10.99 -9.57
N PRO A 252 10.80 -11.20 -8.98
CA PRO A 252 11.16 -10.57 -7.71
C PRO A 252 11.36 -9.04 -7.85
N PRO A 253 11.42 -8.29 -6.74
CA PRO A 253 11.28 -8.78 -5.36
C PRO A 253 9.83 -9.19 -5.04
N PHE A 254 9.66 -10.23 -4.21
CA PHE A 254 8.37 -10.55 -3.61
C PHE A 254 8.33 -10.06 -2.17
N GLU A 255 7.29 -9.30 -1.84
CA GLU A 255 7.14 -8.72 -0.51
C GLU A 255 5.87 -9.21 0.16
N PHE A 256 6.01 -9.66 1.40
CA PHE A 256 4.90 -10.00 2.29
C PHE A 256 5.02 -9.15 3.53
N VAL A 257 3.96 -8.45 3.91
CA VAL A 257 3.92 -7.74 5.19
C VAL A 257 2.92 -8.42 6.08
N LEU A 258 3.38 -8.99 7.19
CA LEU A 258 2.57 -9.65 8.20
C LEU A 258 2.15 -8.65 9.28
N ALA A 259 0.95 -8.85 9.82
CA ALA A 259 0.43 -8.18 11.00
C ALA A 259 -0.06 -9.21 12.03
N PHE A 260 0.08 -8.90 13.32
CA PHE A 260 -0.26 -9.82 14.43
C PHE A 260 -1.64 -9.52 15.01
N ASN A 261 -2.13 -10.36 15.92
CA ASN A 261 -3.49 -10.26 16.46
C ASN A 261 -3.88 -8.82 16.90
N GLY A 262 -4.95 -8.30 16.29
CA GLY A 262 -5.45 -6.94 16.52
C GLY A 262 -4.55 -5.81 15.97
N ASP A 263 -3.61 -6.13 15.07
CA ASP A 263 -2.59 -5.20 14.58
C ASP A 263 -1.73 -4.62 15.70
N ARG A 264 -1.51 -5.37 16.78
CA ARG A 264 -0.72 -4.89 17.93
C ARG A 264 0.77 -5.16 17.73
N PRO A 265 1.64 -4.30 18.31
CA PRO A 265 3.05 -4.62 18.38
C PRO A 265 3.29 -5.89 19.18
N ALA A 266 4.27 -6.67 18.75
CA ALA A 266 4.74 -7.84 19.46
C ALA A 266 6.26 -7.83 19.52
N ARG A 267 6.82 -8.24 20.66
CA ARG A 267 8.25 -8.47 20.81
C ARG A 267 8.61 -9.82 20.20
N ILE A 268 9.31 -9.81 19.07
CA ILE A 268 9.56 -11.03 18.28
C ILE A 268 10.88 -11.64 18.74
N ARG A 269 10.83 -12.90 19.18
CA ARG A 269 12.01 -13.68 19.54
C ARG A 269 12.76 -14.12 18.29
N HIS A 270 12.07 -14.84 17.41
CA HIS A 270 12.63 -15.36 16.17
C HIS A 270 11.53 -15.63 15.15
N VAL A 271 11.93 -15.69 13.87
CA VAL A 271 11.08 -16.04 12.73
C VAL A 271 11.60 -17.35 12.15
N VAL A 272 10.70 -18.27 11.84
CA VAL A 272 11.00 -19.52 11.15
C VAL A 272 10.33 -19.50 9.78
N LEU A 273 11.13 -19.65 8.73
CA LEU A 273 10.69 -19.73 7.35
C LEU A 273 10.92 -21.16 6.85
N GLU A 274 9.95 -21.74 6.18
CA GLU A 274 10.08 -23.07 5.58
C GLU A 274 10.25 -22.97 4.06
N ALA A 275 11.17 -23.75 3.49
CA ALA A 275 11.24 -23.93 2.04
C ALA A 275 10.10 -24.83 1.58
N ALA A 276 9.44 -24.46 0.48
CA ALA A 276 8.49 -25.36 -0.17
C ALA A 276 9.20 -26.65 -0.63
N ASP A 277 8.48 -27.77 -0.68
CA ASP A 277 9.00 -29.06 -1.17
C ASP A 277 9.06 -29.09 -2.71
N ASP A 278 9.73 -28.10 -3.29
CA ASP A 278 9.96 -27.95 -4.73
C ASP A 278 11.31 -27.26 -4.99
N PRO A 279 12.38 -28.03 -5.24
CA PRO A 279 13.72 -27.48 -5.49
C PRO A 279 13.79 -26.50 -6.67
N GLY A 280 12.91 -26.63 -7.67
CA GLY A 280 12.89 -25.76 -8.85
C GLY A 280 12.21 -24.40 -8.63
N SER A 281 11.73 -24.16 -7.41
CA SER A 281 11.04 -22.94 -7.01
C SER A 281 11.64 -22.31 -5.74
N LEU A 282 12.84 -22.73 -5.33
CA LEU A 282 13.47 -22.24 -4.11
C LEU A 282 13.68 -20.72 -4.17
N PRO A 283 13.33 -19.98 -3.11
CA PRO A 283 13.53 -18.54 -3.08
C PRO A 283 15.02 -18.20 -2.94
N GLY A 284 15.39 -17.00 -3.39
CA GLY A 284 16.75 -16.47 -3.29
C GLY A 284 17.14 -16.05 -1.86
N GLU A 285 17.89 -14.95 -1.76
CA GLU A 285 18.07 -14.27 -0.46
C GLU A 285 16.73 -13.75 0.06
N ILE A 286 16.52 -13.93 1.36
CA ILE A 286 15.37 -13.44 2.11
C ILE A 286 15.85 -12.41 3.14
N VAL A 287 15.19 -11.27 3.21
CA VAL A 287 15.47 -10.20 4.17
C VAL A 287 14.22 -9.91 4.99
N LEU A 288 14.40 -9.78 6.30
CA LEU A 288 13.35 -9.47 7.26
C LEU A 288 13.46 -8.02 7.72
N TYR A 289 12.33 -7.32 7.75
CA TYR A 289 12.25 -5.97 8.27
C TYR A 289 11.10 -5.81 9.26
N LEU A 290 11.24 -4.90 10.23
CA LEU A 290 10.16 -4.53 11.14
C LEU A 290 9.77 -3.06 11.03
N SER A 291 8.47 -2.80 11.07
CA SER A 291 7.90 -1.47 11.24
C SER A 291 7.04 -1.40 12.51
N ALA A 292 7.16 -0.30 13.23
CA ALA A 292 6.32 0.01 14.39
C ALA A 292 5.09 0.85 14.03
N THR A 293 5.03 1.38 12.80
CA THR A 293 4.09 2.45 12.45
C THR A 293 3.03 2.00 11.44
N THR A 294 3.43 1.72 10.21
CA THR A 294 2.51 1.41 9.10
C THR A 294 2.98 0.17 8.32
N PRO A 295 2.09 -0.50 7.57
CA PRO A 295 2.47 -1.66 6.76
C PRO A 295 3.22 -1.29 5.47
N LEU A 296 3.42 0.00 5.19
CA LEU A 296 4.07 0.49 3.97
C LEU A 296 5.42 1.17 4.24
N ARG A 297 5.61 1.76 5.42
CA ARG A 297 6.80 2.59 5.75
C ARG A 297 7.33 2.29 7.14
N GLY A 298 8.52 2.81 7.43
CA GLY A 298 9.15 2.69 8.76
C GLY A 298 9.87 1.36 9.00
N PHE A 299 10.10 0.59 7.94
CA PHE A 299 10.79 -0.69 8.01
C PHE A 299 12.29 -0.53 8.30
N ARG A 300 12.80 -1.35 9.20
CA ARG A 300 14.23 -1.49 9.52
C ARG A 300 14.63 -2.96 9.39
N GLU A 301 15.75 -3.25 8.76
CA GLU A 301 16.25 -4.62 8.62
C GLU A 301 16.55 -5.22 10.00
N VAL A 302 16.09 -6.45 10.22
CA VAL A 302 16.32 -7.19 11.47
C VAL A 302 17.00 -8.55 11.27
N GLY A 303 17.08 -9.03 10.03
CA GLY A 303 17.78 -10.26 9.71
C GLY A 303 17.68 -10.64 8.25
N ARG A 304 18.50 -11.61 7.84
CA ARG A 304 18.53 -12.14 6.48
C ARG A 304 18.97 -13.59 6.46
N GLY A 305 18.64 -14.31 5.40
CA GLY A 305 19.12 -15.67 5.19
C GLY A 305 18.76 -16.21 3.81
N ARG A 306 19.12 -17.47 3.57
CA ARG A 306 18.86 -18.18 2.31
C ARG A 306 18.73 -19.67 2.61
N PHE A 307 17.85 -20.36 1.89
CA PHE A 307 17.78 -21.82 1.95
C PHE A 307 18.93 -22.47 1.18
N SER A 308 19.49 -23.51 1.76
CA SER A 308 20.41 -24.46 1.13
C SER A 308 19.70 -25.56 0.33
N GLY A 309 18.41 -25.84 0.61
CA GLY A 309 17.63 -26.86 -0.12
C GLY A 309 16.13 -26.85 0.15
N ALA A 310 15.38 -27.66 -0.61
CA ALA A 310 13.94 -27.84 -0.42
C ALA A 310 13.61 -28.54 0.90
N GLY A 311 12.49 -28.15 1.52
CA GLY A 311 12.05 -28.65 2.82
C GLY A 311 12.91 -28.22 4.02
N GLU A 312 13.90 -27.34 3.82
CA GLU A 312 14.69 -26.77 4.91
C GLU A 312 13.89 -25.76 5.74
N ARG A 313 14.29 -25.59 7.00
CA ARG A 313 13.83 -24.52 7.89
C ARG A 313 14.95 -23.52 8.13
N LEU A 314 14.65 -22.25 7.90
CA LEU A 314 15.52 -21.12 8.18
C LEU A 314 15.01 -20.41 9.43
N GLU A 315 15.82 -20.39 10.49
CA GLU A 315 15.50 -19.71 11.75
C GLU A 315 16.34 -18.43 11.87
N ILE A 316 15.66 -17.29 12.02
CA ILE A 316 16.29 -15.97 12.10
C ILE A 316 15.94 -15.32 13.46
N PRO A 317 16.92 -15.09 14.35
CA PRO A 317 16.67 -14.39 15.61
C PRO A 317 16.40 -12.90 15.35
N VAL A 318 15.47 -12.30 16.10
CA VAL A 318 15.03 -10.91 15.92
C VAL A 318 15.26 -10.08 17.18
N GLY A 319 14.66 -10.47 18.31
CA GLY A 319 14.90 -9.87 19.63
C GLY A 319 14.43 -8.43 19.81
N THR A 320 13.49 -7.94 18.99
CA THR A 320 12.96 -6.57 19.08
C THR A 320 11.46 -6.53 18.80
N GLU A 321 10.82 -5.44 19.22
CA GLU A 321 9.40 -5.18 19.00
C GLU A 321 9.12 -4.67 17.58
N GLY A 322 8.01 -5.12 17.01
CA GLY A 322 7.47 -4.62 15.75
C GLY A 322 5.97 -4.87 15.65
N ARG A 323 5.29 -4.00 14.90
CA ARG A 323 3.86 -4.10 14.59
C ARG A 323 3.61 -4.83 13.27
N PHE A 324 4.51 -4.63 12.32
CA PHE A 324 4.49 -5.25 11.00
C PHE A 324 5.83 -5.90 10.70
N LEU A 325 5.81 -7.12 10.17
CA LEU A 325 7.00 -7.86 9.71
C LEU A 325 6.98 -7.97 8.19
N LYS A 326 7.94 -7.35 7.50
CA LYS A 326 8.14 -7.53 6.06
C LYS A 326 9.10 -8.69 5.83
N VAL A 327 8.68 -9.65 5.00
CA VAL A 327 9.52 -10.69 4.40
C VAL A 327 9.71 -10.33 2.93
N GLU A 328 10.93 -9.96 2.57
CA GLU A 328 11.31 -9.61 1.21
C GLU A 328 12.15 -10.74 0.62
N ILE A 329 11.80 -11.19 -0.58
CA ILE A 329 12.41 -12.34 -1.23
C ILE A 329 12.94 -11.93 -2.59
N SER A 330 14.22 -12.19 -2.81
CA SER A 330 14.82 -12.15 -4.15
C SER A 330 14.51 -13.42 -4.94
N GLY A 331 14.47 -13.33 -6.27
CA GLY A 331 14.13 -14.47 -7.12
C GLY A 331 15.19 -15.57 -7.03
N GLY A 332 14.79 -16.79 -7.33
CA GLY A 332 15.72 -17.90 -7.44
C GLY A 332 16.45 -17.84 -8.78
N ASP A 333 17.78 -17.89 -8.77
CA ASP A 333 18.60 -17.77 -9.99
C ASP A 333 18.18 -18.79 -11.08
N GLY A 334 17.43 -18.31 -12.09
CA GLY A 334 16.95 -19.12 -13.22
C GLY A 334 15.64 -19.90 -12.98
N ASN A 335 14.94 -19.65 -11.88
CA ASN A 335 13.66 -20.29 -11.59
C ASN A 335 12.54 -19.81 -12.51
N LYS A 336 11.54 -20.66 -12.74
CA LYS A 336 10.32 -20.27 -13.50
C LYS A 336 9.29 -19.59 -12.61
N ASN A 337 9.27 -19.94 -11.34
CA ASN A 337 8.42 -19.40 -10.28
C ASN A 337 9.16 -19.55 -8.95
N THR A 338 8.68 -18.85 -7.94
CA THR A 338 9.23 -18.90 -6.58
C THR A 338 8.15 -19.36 -5.61
N ALA A 339 8.54 -20.20 -4.66
CA ALA A 339 7.65 -20.75 -3.65
C ALA A 339 8.26 -20.58 -2.25
N LEU A 340 7.42 -20.26 -1.28
CA LEU A 340 7.79 -20.18 0.12
C LEU A 340 6.79 -21.03 0.92
N GLY A 341 7.30 -21.86 1.82
CA GLY A 341 6.51 -22.60 2.79
C GLY A 341 6.03 -21.70 3.93
N ARG A 342 5.56 -22.32 5.01
CA ARG A 342 4.97 -21.59 6.13
C ARG A 342 5.92 -20.55 6.73
N ILE A 343 5.35 -19.41 7.14
CA ILE A 343 6.02 -18.40 7.96
C ILE A 343 5.51 -18.54 9.38
N ARG A 344 6.43 -18.70 10.34
CA ARG A 344 6.09 -18.76 11.78
C ARG A 344 6.83 -17.66 12.50
N VAL A 345 6.12 -16.97 13.38
CA VAL A 345 6.69 -15.87 14.17
C VAL A 345 6.45 -16.17 15.63
N PHE A 346 7.50 -16.24 16.43
CA PHE A 346 7.40 -16.56 17.85
C PHE A 346 7.72 -15.32 18.68
N GLU A 347 6.81 -14.96 19.58
CA GLU A 347 7.01 -13.86 20.52
C GLU A 347 8.02 -14.23 21.63
N GLU A 348 8.66 -13.20 22.20
CA GLU A 348 9.50 -13.34 23.38
C GLU A 348 8.61 -13.48 24.63
N GLN A 349 8.85 -14.52 25.42
CA GLN A 349 8.16 -14.79 26.67
C GLN A 349 8.92 -14.07 27.79
N SER A 350 8.58 -12.80 28.02
CA SER A 350 9.15 -11.95 29.06
C SER A 350 8.02 -11.60 30.06
N GLY A 351 8.27 -11.74 31.36
CA GLY A 351 7.23 -11.65 32.41
C GLY A 351 6.44 -10.34 32.40
N ASP A 352 5.22 -10.35 32.98
CA ASP A 352 4.19 -9.29 33.04
C ASP A 352 3.86 -8.51 31.74
N GLU A 353 4.63 -8.65 30.65
CA GLU A 353 4.30 -8.14 29.31
C GLU A 353 3.16 -8.99 28.71
N LEU A 354 2.06 -8.33 28.36
CA LEU A 354 0.87 -8.98 27.84
C LEU A 354 1.12 -9.49 26.42
N SER A 355 1.09 -10.81 26.24
CA SER A 355 1.12 -11.48 24.93
C SER A 355 0.22 -10.78 23.92
N VAL A 356 0.65 -10.72 22.66
CA VAL A 356 -0.16 -10.15 21.56
C VAL A 356 -1.47 -10.93 21.36
N LEU A 357 -1.62 -12.11 21.97
CA LEU A 357 -2.84 -12.92 21.91
C LEU A 357 -3.85 -12.60 23.02
N SER A 358 -3.49 -11.79 24.02
CA SER A 358 -4.41 -11.39 25.08
C SER A 358 -5.60 -10.62 24.50
N ALA A 359 -6.83 -11.07 24.72
CA ALA A 359 -8.01 -10.30 24.32
C ALA A 359 -8.11 -9.08 25.24
N TRP A 360 -8.04 -7.86 24.71
CA TRP A 360 -8.36 -6.64 25.46
C TRP A 360 -9.72 -6.15 24.99
N PHE A 361 -10.66 -6.01 25.91
CA PHE A 361 -11.91 -5.30 25.62
C PHE A 361 -11.67 -3.79 25.79
N ASP A 362 -10.93 -3.21 24.86
CA ASP A 362 -10.93 -1.76 24.67
C ASP A 362 -10.70 -1.43 23.19
N GLU A 363 -11.78 -1.21 22.45
CA GLU A 363 -11.74 -0.76 21.05
C GLU A 363 -11.06 0.61 20.90
N THR A 364 -10.88 1.36 21.99
CA THR A 364 -10.23 2.69 21.95
C THR A 364 -8.72 2.62 21.71
N ALA A 365 -8.08 1.46 21.92
CA ALA A 365 -6.63 1.30 21.74
C ALA A 365 -6.17 1.35 20.27
N LEU A 366 -7.09 1.30 19.30
CA LEU A 366 -6.79 1.44 17.87
C LEU A 366 -6.91 2.87 17.35
N THR A 367 -7.29 3.83 18.19
CA THR A 367 -7.37 5.26 17.83
C THR A 367 -6.22 6.13 18.34
N GLU A 368 -5.31 5.59 19.15
CA GLU A 368 -4.10 6.32 19.53
C GLU A 368 -3.01 6.12 18.47
N GLY A 369 -3.13 6.88 17.39
CA GLY A 369 -1.93 7.44 16.78
C GLY A 369 -1.16 8.13 17.90
N GLY A 370 0.00 7.58 18.26
CA GLY A 370 0.69 7.88 19.51
C GLY A 370 0.60 9.35 19.90
N GLU A 371 0.05 9.62 21.08
CA GLU A 371 0.24 10.92 21.70
C GLU A 371 1.74 11.17 21.81
N PRO A 372 2.26 12.32 21.34
CA PRO A 372 3.64 12.67 21.59
C PRO A 372 3.80 12.91 23.09
N ILE A 373 4.45 11.98 23.79
CA ILE A 373 5.03 12.24 25.10
C ILE A 373 6.06 13.37 24.93
N GLY A 374 5.78 14.54 25.52
CA GLY A 374 6.81 15.52 25.92
C GLY A 374 6.60 16.96 25.45
N MET A 375 6.14 17.79 26.39
CA MET A 375 6.15 19.26 26.54
C MET A 375 5.00 20.10 25.93
N PRO A 376 4.39 21.01 26.73
CA PRO A 376 3.37 21.95 26.26
C PRO A 376 3.93 22.94 25.25
N ALA A 377 3.04 23.46 24.40
CA ALA A 377 3.28 24.59 23.53
C ALA A 377 3.61 25.84 24.37
N GLU A 378 4.88 26.12 24.61
CA GLU A 378 5.31 27.43 25.12
C GLU A 378 6.26 28.12 24.12
N ASP A 379 5.93 29.39 23.86
CA ASP A 379 6.82 30.48 23.44
C ASP A 379 7.26 30.64 21.97
N ALA A 380 6.38 30.37 21.01
CA ALA A 380 6.43 31.11 19.73
C ALA A 380 5.31 32.17 19.74
N GLY A 381 5.67 33.46 19.83
CA GLY A 381 4.73 34.56 19.59
C GLY A 381 4.09 34.46 18.18
N PRO A 382 3.12 35.32 17.83
CA PRO A 382 2.39 35.21 16.57
C PRO A 382 3.36 35.29 15.37
N ASN A 383 3.59 34.16 14.71
CA ASN A 383 4.45 34.04 13.53
C ASN A 383 3.62 33.99 12.25
N ASP A 384 2.60 34.83 12.19
CA ASP A 384 1.54 34.89 11.17
C ASP A 384 1.95 35.56 9.84
N SER A 385 3.20 36.03 9.74
CA SER A 385 3.71 36.75 8.57
C SER A 385 5.23 36.59 8.42
N PRO A 386 5.81 36.77 7.21
CA PRO A 386 7.25 36.68 6.99
C PRO A 386 8.07 37.63 7.87
N SER A 387 7.55 38.84 8.15
CA SER A 387 8.21 39.82 9.02
C SER A 387 8.24 39.42 10.50
N ARG A 388 7.37 38.48 10.91
CA ARG A 388 7.30 37.89 12.25
C ARG A 388 7.77 36.43 12.28
N ALA A 389 8.49 35.99 11.24
CA ALA A 389 8.94 34.61 11.13
C ALA A 389 9.85 34.24 12.32
N VAL A 390 9.53 33.14 12.98
CA VAL A 390 10.32 32.62 14.10
C VAL A 390 11.57 31.95 13.57
N MET A 391 12.73 32.25 14.15
CA MET A 391 13.98 31.60 13.75
C MET A 391 13.95 30.10 14.12
N LEU A 392 14.11 29.23 13.12
CA LEU A 392 14.18 27.79 13.30
C LEU A 392 15.64 27.38 13.43
N ILE A 393 16.00 26.82 14.58
CA ILE A 393 17.34 26.31 14.83
C ILE A 393 17.44 24.90 14.21
N PRO A 394 18.46 24.61 13.38
CA PRO A 394 18.65 23.27 12.82
C PRO A 394 18.74 22.19 13.90
N GLY A 395 18.02 21.09 13.71
CA GLY A 395 17.85 20.01 14.67
C GLY A 395 16.82 20.26 15.77
N ALA A 396 16.35 21.50 15.97
CA ALA A 396 15.28 21.81 16.92
C ALA A 396 13.90 21.59 16.29
N THR A 397 12.96 21.09 17.10
CA THR A 397 11.57 20.88 16.67
C THR A 397 10.69 22.02 17.16
N ALA A 398 10.09 22.74 16.21
CA ALA A 398 8.97 23.64 16.46
C ALA A 398 7.65 22.86 16.41
N ARG A 399 6.68 23.29 17.20
CA ARG A 399 5.30 22.79 17.14
C ARG A 399 4.34 23.96 17.01
N GLY A 400 3.20 23.72 16.37
CA GLY A 400 2.18 24.75 16.21
C GLY A 400 0.85 24.17 15.80
N VAL A 401 -0.17 25.01 15.85
CA VAL A 401 -1.55 24.70 15.46
C VAL A 401 -2.04 25.80 14.55
N LEU A 402 -2.37 25.48 13.30
CA LEU A 402 -2.95 26.45 12.37
C LEU A 402 -4.44 26.62 12.68
N SER A 403 -4.79 27.74 13.30
CA SER A 403 -6.17 28.13 13.60
C SER A 403 -6.31 29.66 13.54
N PRO A 404 -7.39 30.23 12.95
CA PRO A 404 -8.50 29.55 12.27
C PRO A 404 -8.12 28.98 10.88
N PRO A 405 -9.03 28.28 10.17
CA PRO A 405 -8.80 27.82 8.80
C PRO A 405 -8.25 28.93 7.89
N GLY A 406 -7.22 28.60 7.10
CA GLY A 406 -6.48 29.56 6.26
C GLY A 406 -5.31 30.27 6.95
N ALA A 407 -5.10 30.07 8.27
CA ALA A 407 -3.91 30.55 8.96
C ALA A 407 -2.63 29.91 8.40
N ALA A 408 -1.53 30.66 8.49
CA ALA A 408 -0.19 30.19 8.14
C ALA A 408 0.81 30.66 9.18
N HIS A 409 1.81 29.82 9.45
CA HIS A 409 2.92 30.13 10.34
C HIS A 409 4.21 30.23 9.53
N PHE A 410 5.05 31.20 9.86
CA PHE A 410 6.30 31.49 9.17
C PHE A 410 7.48 31.21 10.09
N TYR A 411 8.48 30.53 9.54
CA TYR A 411 9.76 30.29 10.16
C TYR A 411 10.86 30.81 9.27
N SER A 412 12.01 31.18 9.84
CA SER A 412 13.19 31.56 9.06
C SER A 412 14.41 30.80 9.52
N PHE A 413 15.33 30.52 8.62
CA PHE A 413 16.63 29.95 8.95
C PHE A 413 17.71 30.54 8.05
N SER A 414 18.96 30.38 8.44
CA SER A 414 20.10 30.91 7.70
C SER A 414 21.11 29.80 7.44
N LEU A 415 21.64 29.78 6.22
CA LEU A 415 22.73 28.92 5.80
C LEU A 415 24.01 29.73 5.81
N GLU A 416 24.91 29.40 6.75
CA GLU A 416 26.22 30.02 6.89
C GLU A 416 27.28 29.32 6.03
N GLY A 417 28.29 30.07 5.59
CA GLY A 417 29.41 29.58 4.77
C GLY A 417 29.38 30.10 3.33
N GLY A 418 30.30 29.61 2.49
CA GLY A 418 30.41 30.00 1.07
C GLY A 418 29.79 29.00 0.08
N GLU A 419 29.29 27.87 0.56
CA GLU A 419 28.90 26.72 -0.27
C GLU A 419 27.46 26.28 -0.02
N PRO A 420 26.74 25.77 -1.04
CA PRO A 420 25.38 25.25 -0.87
C PRO A 420 25.28 24.05 0.10
N ARG A 421 24.20 23.99 0.87
CA ARG A 421 23.93 22.94 1.87
C ARG A 421 22.65 22.18 1.53
N LEU A 422 22.60 20.88 1.83
CA LEU A 422 21.34 20.13 1.80
C LEU A 422 20.52 20.51 3.04
N VAL A 423 19.28 20.89 2.80
CA VAL A 423 18.27 21.18 3.80
C VAL A 423 17.14 20.18 3.65
N THR A 424 16.87 19.42 4.70
CA THR A 424 15.68 18.55 4.79
C THR A 424 14.74 19.10 5.86
N VAL A 425 13.47 19.22 5.53
CA VAL A 425 12.36 19.65 6.36
C VAL A 425 11.61 18.41 6.84
N ASN A 426 11.74 18.10 8.12
CA ASN A 426 10.94 17.06 8.75
C ASN A 426 9.63 17.69 9.23
N LEU A 427 8.57 17.49 8.44
CA LEU A 427 7.22 17.91 8.77
C LEU A 427 6.38 16.68 9.19
N ALA A 428 5.62 16.83 10.27
CA ALA A 428 4.58 15.88 10.66
C ALA A 428 3.28 16.63 11.01
N GLY A 429 2.14 15.94 10.95
CA GLY A 429 0.82 16.53 11.18
C GLY A 429 0.02 16.71 9.88
N ARG A 430 -0.95 17.63 9.86
CA ARG A 430 -1.89 17.85 8.74
C ARG A 430 -1.65 19.15 7.99
N THR A 431 -0.38 19.46 7.78
CA THR A 431 0.04 20.73 7.18
C THR A 431 1.06 20.49 6.08
N PHE A 432 1.28 21.51 5.28
CA PHE A 432 2.26 21.56 4.21
C PHE A 432 3.27 22.65 4.55
N ALA A 433 4.51 22.49 4.09
CA ALA A 433 5.50 23.56 4.17
C ALA A 433 5.99 23.95 2.78
N ALA A 434 6.03 25.26 2.52
CA ALA A 434 6.61 25.85 1.33
C ALA A 434 7.84 26.68 1.70
N LEU A 435 8.88 26.60 0.87
CA LEU A 435 10.16 27.26 1.08
C LEU A 435 10.27 28.50 0.18
N TYR A 436 10.75 29.59 0.76
CA TYR A 436 10.89 30.90 0.14
C TYR A 436 12.32 31.41 0.36
N ASP A 437 12.83 32.19 -0.60
CA ASP A 437 14.10 32.92 -0.45
C ASP A 437 13.95 34.18 0.43
N ASP A 438 15.06 34.89 0.65
CA ASP A 438 15.10 36.11 1.46
C ASP A 438 14.28 37.28 0.87
N GLU A 439 14.00 37.23 -0.43
CA GLU A 439 13.17 38.22 -1.13
C GLU A 439 11.66 37.91 -0.99
N GLY A 440 11.33 36.76 -0.38
CA GLY A 440 9.95 36.29 -0.22
C GLY A 440 9.38 35.66 -1.50
N SER A 441 10.23 35.33 -2.46
CA SER A 441 9.83 34.59 -3.65
C SER A 441 9.75 33.09 -3.32
N PRO A 442 8.65 32.40 -3.68
CA PRO A 442 8.58 30.96 -3.52
C PRO A 442 9.65 30.32 -4.42
N LEU A 443 10.29 29.26 -3.91
CA LEU A 443 11.18 28.43 -4.73
C LEU A 443 10.32 27.51 -5.62
N GLU A 444 9.52 28.12 -6.51
CA GLU A 444 8.29 27.61 -7.14
C GLU A 444 8.46 26.41 -8.10
N LYS A 445 9.70 26.00 -8.43
CA LYS A 445 9.97 24.83 -9.29
C LYS A 445 9.85 23.49 -8.56
N GLU A 446 9.37 23.50 -7.33
CA GLU A 446 9.55 22.42 -6.37
C GLU A 446 8.25 22.16 -5.59
N GLN A 447 7.82 20.90 -5.51
CA GLN A 447 6.59 20.53 -4.79
C GLN A 447 6.68 20.92 -3.30
N PRO A 448 5.58 21.38 -2.68
CA PRO A 448 5.55 21.68 -1.25
C PRO A 448 5.88 20.43 -0.43
N VAL A 449 6.58 20.61 0.69
CA VAL A 449 6.91 19.54 1.62
C VAL A 449 5.62 19.00 2.24
N ARG A 450 5.43 17.69 2.13
CA ARG A 450 4.31 16.98 2.75
C ARG A 450 4.79 16.25 4.00
N PRO A 451 3.91 15.96 4.96
CA PRO A 451 4.25 15.19 6.14
C PRO A 451 4.93 13.87 5.80
N GLY A 452 6.12 13.63 6.34
CA GLY A 452 6.92 12.43 6.08
C GLY A 452 7.43 12.26 4.63
N MET A 453 7.29 13.27 3.78
CA MET A 453 7.78 13.27 2.40
C MET A 453 8.53 14.58 2.11
N ASP A 454 9.84 14.56 2.33
CA ASP A 454 10.75 15.60 1.85
C ASP A 454 11.99 14.95 1.19
N PRO A 455 12.22 15.12 -0.11
CA PRO A 455 13.44 14.67 -0.77
C PRO A 455 14.67 15.50 -0.37
N GLY A 456 14.49 16.64 0.33
CA GLY A 456 15.55 17.56 0.67
C GLY A 456 15.95 18.46 -0.50
N ARG A 457 16.51 19.63 -0.17
CA ARG A 457 16.83 20.69 -1.15
C ARG A 457 18.22 21.23 -0.94
N THR A 458 18.99 21.38 -2.02
CA THR A 458 20.31 22.00 -1.92
C THR A 458 20.20 23.50 -2.15
N LEU A 459 20.48 24.28 -1.11
CA LEU A 459 20.30 25.73 -1.10
C LEU A 459 21.64 26.44 -0.94
N PRO A 460 21.92 27.53 -1.68
CA PRO A 460 23.12 28.35 -1.47
C PRO A 460 23.13 29.03 -0.09
N PRO A 461 24.28 29.59 0.35
CA PRO A 461 24.31 30.43 1.54
C PRO A 461 23.35 31.60 1.43
N GLY A 462 22.62 31.87 2.51
CA GLY A 462 21.56 32.87 2.50
C GLY A 462 20.54 32.66 3.59
N ARG A 463 19.56 33.56 3.65
CA ARG A 463 18.41 33.46 4.54
C ARG A 463 17.20 32.92 3.77
N TYR A 464 16.42 32.08 4.44
CA TYR A 464 15.26 31.41 3.87
C TYR A 464 14.08 31.45 4.82
N PHE A 465 12.88 31.34 4.27
CA PHE A 465 11.63 31.27 5.02
C PHE A 465 10.86 29.99 4.71
N LEU A 466 10.30 29.37 5.74
CA LEU A 466 9.35 28.26 5.65
C LEU A 466 7.96 28.76 6.02
N LYS A 467 7.01 28.64 5.10
CA LYS A 467 5.59 28.87 5.35
C LYS A 467 4.92 27.53 5.61
N VAL A 468 4.45 27.31 6.83
CA VAL A 468 3.58 26.18 7.19
C VAL A 468 2.13 26.61 7.01
N TYR A 469 1.36 25.87 6.22
CA TYR A 469 -0.03 26.20 5.89
C TYR A 469 -0.85 24.94 5.62
N LYS A 470 -2.18 25.09 5.57
CA LYS A 470 -3.11 24.03 5.14
C LYS A 470 -3.70 24.41 3.78
N PRO A 471 -3.43 23.66 2.70
CA PRO A 471 -4.04 23.94 1.40
C PRO A 471 -5.52 23.51 1.37
N PRO A 472 -6.32 24.00 0.41
CA PRO A 472 -7.66 23.49 0.17
C PRO A 472 -7.66 21.98 -0.10
N SER A 473 -8.73 21.33 0.35
CA SER A 473 -8.92 19.89 0.19
C SER A 473 -9.48 19.53 -1.19
N SER A 474 -9.00 18.44 -1.77
CA SER A 474 -9.59 17.76 -2.93
C SER A 474 -10.06 16.38 -2.46
N ILE A 475 -11.37 16.16 -2.46
CA ILE A 475 -12.00 14.96 -1.89
C ILE A 475 -12.65 14.15 -3.01
N LEU A 476 -12.31 12.87 -3.08
CA LEU A 476 -13.04 11.91 -3.89
C LEU A 476 -13.90 11.04 -2.98
N LEU A 477 -15.22 11.04 -3.19
CA LEU A 477 -16.10 10.08 -2.52
C LEU A 477 -16.25 8.85 -3.40
N ALA A 478 -16.06 7.67 -2.84
CA ALA A 478 -16.32 6.41 -3.52
C ALA A 478 -17.30 5.58 -2.70
N TRP A 479 -18.35 5.02 -3.31
CA TRP A 479 -19.25 4.13 -2.60
C TRP A 479 -19.64 2.90 -3.39
N ASP A 480 -19.76 1.80 -2.64
CA ASP A 480 -20.26 0.53 -3.10
C ASP A 480 -21.78 0.59 -3.33
N ALA A 481 -22.21 0.26 -4.54
CA ALA A 481 -23.60 0.14 -4.97
C ALA A 481 -23.95 -1.31 -5.33
N SER A 482 -23.23 -2.29 -4.77
CA SER A 482 -23.54 -3.71 -4.96
C SER A 482 -24.82 -4.13 -4.23
N LEU A 483 -25.38 -5.29 -4.61
CA LEU A 483 -26.64 -5.79 -4.05
C LEU A 483 -26.65 -5.95 -2.52
N SER A 484 -25.52 -6.26 -1.89
CA SER A 484 -25.40 -6.38 -0.43
C SER A 484 -25.64 -5.06 0.30
N MET A 485 -25.52 -3.94 -0.42
CA MET A 485 -25.67 -2.60 0.13
C MET A 485 -27.13 -2.11 0.17
N GLU A 486 -28.11 -2.92 -0.28
CA GLU A 486 -29.52 -2.54 -0.41
C GLU A 486 -30.10 -1.85 0.84
N ALA A 487 -29.82 -2.41 2.02
CA ALA A 487 -30.33 -1.90 3.29
C ALA A 487 -29.81 -0.50 3.66
N MET A 488 -28.71 -0.05 3.05
CA MET A 488 -27.98 1.16 3.42
C MET A 488 -28.13 2.29 2.41
N MET A 489 -28.59 1.99 1.18
CA MET A 489 -28.56 2.95 0.07
C MET A 489 -29.35 4.23 0.33
N ARG A 490 -30.44 4.16 1.10
CA ARG A 490 -31.26 5.33 1.40
C ARG A 490 -30.53 6.28 2.33
N GLU A 491 -29.98 5.76 3.42
CA GLU A 491 -29.28 6.50 4.45
C GLU A 491 -27.94 7.02 3.92
N LEU A 492 -27.21 6.22 3.14
CA LEU A 492 -25.99 6.65 2.45
C LEU A 492 -26.26 7.84 1.53
N LYS A 493 -27.33 7.80 0.72
CA LYS A 493 -27.70 8.92 -0.14
C LYS A 493 -27.96 10.20 0.66
N SER A 494 -28.64 10.09 1.81
CA SER A 494 -28.85 11.23 2.70
C SER A 494 -27.53 11.76 3.23
N ALA A 495 -26.68 10.87 3.76
CA ALA A 495 -25.40 11.23 4.35
C ALA A 495 -24.47 11.93 3.37
N VAL A 496 -24.32 11.42 2.13
CA VAL A 496 -23.50 12.04 1.09
C VAL A 496 -24.05 13.41 0.69
N THR A 497 -25.38 13.57 0.63
CA THR A 497 -26.01 14.87 0.32
C THR A 497 -25.76 15.89 1.43
N ASP A 498 -25.85 15.46 2.70
CA ASP A 498 -25.63 16.30 3.88
C ASP A 498 -24.14 16.58 4.15
N TYR A 499 -23.24 15.84 3.50
CA TYR A 499 -21.80 16.00 3.63
C TYR A 499 -21.28 17.26 2.93
N PHE A 500 -21.79 17.59 1.74
CA PHE A 500 -21.32 18.77 0.99
C PHE A 500 -21.40 20.09 1.75
N PRO A 501 -22.52 20.45 2.41
CA PRO A 501 -22.59 21.71 3.18
C PRO A 501 -21.75 21.69 4.47
N ALA A 502 -21.24 20.54 4.90
CA ALA A 502 -20.34 20.44 6.06
C ALA A 502 -18.88 20.75 5.72
N LEU A 503 -18.53 20.74 4.42
CA LEU A 503 -17.18 21.02 3.94
C LEU A 503 -16.98 22.51 3.61
N PRO A 504 -15.73 23.01 3.67
CA PRO A 504 -15.41 24.37 3.24
C PRO A 504 -15.75 24.61 1.76
N PRO A 505 -16.22 25.81 1.37
CA PRO A 505 -16.61 26.13 0.00
C PRO A 505 -15.51 25.96 -1.07
N GLU A 506 -14.24 26.04 -0.68
CA GLU A 506 -13.07 25.86 -1.53
C GLU A 506 -12.76 24.38 -1.85
N THR A 507 -13.40 23.45 -1.14
CA THR A 507 -13.19 22.00 -1.28
C THR A 507 -13.64 21.53 -2.65
N ALA A 508 -12.71 20.95 -3.40
CA ALA A 508 -13.01 20.37 -4.70
C ALA A 508 -13.46 18.91 -4.52
N ILE A 509 -14.62 18.54 -5.07
CA ILE A 509 -15.21 17.21 -4.86
C ILE A 509 -15.46 16.51 -6.19
N ASN A 510 -15.12 15.23 -6.26
CA ASN A 510 -15.62 14.32 -7.29
C ASN A 510 -16.07 13.00 -6.64
N MET A 511 -16.76 12.16 -7.42
CA MET A 511 -17.48 11.01 -6.90
C MET A 511 -17.37 9.82 -7.85
N ILE A 512 -17.19 8.63 -7.28
CA ILE A 512 -17.23 7.34 -7.94
C ILE A 512 -18.34 6.50 -7.30
N GLU A 513 -19.26 6.04 -8.12
CA GLU A 513 -20.10 4.89 -7.79
C GLU A 513 -19.43 3.64 -8.36
N TYR A 514 -19.40 2.56 -7.58
CA TYR A 514 -18.93 1.28 -8.08
C TYR A 514 -19.79 0.11 -7.64
N SER A 515 -19.92 -0.85 -8.55
CA SER A 515 -20.37 -2.22 -8.32
C SER A 515 -19.41 -3.11 -9.11
N GLY A 516 -19.84 -4.06 -9.93
CA GLY A 516 -18.96 -4.75 -10.89
C GLY A 516 -18.42 -3.84 -12.02
N LYS A 517 -18.82 -2.57 -12.06
CA LYS A 517 -18.31 -1.52 -12.94
C LYS A 517 -18.11 -0.24 -12.15
N ILE A 518 -17.22 0.61 -12.66
CA ILE A 518 -16.97 1.94 -12.13
C ILE A 518 -17.74 2.97 -12.95
N ARG A 519 -18.34 3.92 -12.24
CA ARG A 519 -18.96 5.10 -12.82
C ARG A 519 -18.45 6.35 -12.09
N THR A 520 -17.54 7.07 -12.73
CA THR A 520 -17.17 8.42 -12.33
C THR A 520 -18.34 9.37 -12.63
N LEU A 521 -18.80 10.12 -11.64
CA LEU A 521 -20.01 10.93 -11.77
C LEU A 521 -19.77 12.27 -12.46
N GLN A 522 -18.52 12.76 -12.49
CA GLN A 522 -18.13 13.98 -13.18
C GLN A 522 -16.76 13.84 -13.85
N PRO A 523 -16.52 14.52 -14.98
CA PRO A 523 -15.23 14.48 -15.68
C PRO A 523 -14.11 15.21 -14.94
N SER A 524 -14.44 16.09 -13.99
CA SER A 524 -13.49 16.88 -13.21
C SER A 524 -14.06 17.18 -11.83
N PHE A 525 -13.19 17.50 -10.87
CA PHE A 525 -13.61 17.94 -9.55
C PHE A 525 -14.41 19.25 -9.63
N SER A 526 -15.42 19.38 -8.77
CA SER A 526 -16.35 20.51 -8.72
C SER A 526 -16.46 21.07 -7.32
N ARG A 527 -16.60 22.39 -7.22
CA ARG A 527 -16.92 23.13 -5.98
C ARG A 527 -18.39 23.55 -5.93
N ASP A 528 -19.15 23.23 -6.98
CA ASP A 528 -20.55 23.60 -7.12
C ASP A 528 -21.45 22.48 -6.59
N VAL A 529 -21.98 22.66 -5.38
CA VAL A 529 -22.87 21.71 -4.71
C VAL A 529 -24.09 21.35 -5.56
N GLY A 530 -24.63 22.29 -6.35
CA GLY A 530 -25.75 22.01 -7.25
C GLY A 530 -25.37 21.04 -8.38
N LYS A 531 -24.16 21.18 -8.93
CA LYS A 531 -23.62 20.21 -9.90
C LYS A 531 -23.36 18.85 -9.25
N LEU A 532 -22.80 18.82 -8.04
CA LEU A 532 -22.58 17.57 -7.30
C LEU A 532 -23.90 16.82 -7.12
N ILE A 533 -24.93 17.50 -6.59
CA ILE A 533 -26.26 16.92 -6.36
C ILE A 533 -26.90 16.40 -7.65
N SER A 534 -26.83 17.17 -8.74
CA SER A 534 -27.40 16.73 -10.02
C SER A 534 -26.64 15.56 -10.65
N SER A 535 -25.31 15.47 -10.47
CA SER A 535 -24.51 14.35 -10.97
C SER A 535 -24.77 13.02 -10.28
N MET A 536 -25.33 13.04 -9.06
CA MET A 536 -25.72 11.85 -8.31
C MET A 536 -27.00 11.16 -8.82
N GLU A 537 -27.64 11.68 -9.87
CA GLU A 537 -28.85 11.07 -10.42
C GLU A 537 -28.59 9.62 -10.88
N GLY A 538 -29.34 8.70 -10.27
CA GLY A 538 -29.23 7.26 -10.52
C GLY A 538 -27.92 6.62 -10.03
N ALA A 539 -27.11 7.31 -9.24
CA ALA A 539 -25.84 6.80 -8.70
C ALA A 539 -25.99 5.96 -7.41
N PHE A 540 -27.24 5.69 -6.99
CA PHE A 540 -27.55 4.81 -5.85
C PHE A 540 -28.41 3.62 -6.31
N LYS A 541 -28.25 3.22 -7.57
CA LYS A 541 -28.93 2.05 -8.13
C LYS A 541 -28.05 0.83 -7.91
N LEU A 542 -28.65 -0.25 -7.41
CA LEU A 542 -27.92 -1.47 -7.12
C LEU A 542 -27.40 -2.15 -8.40
N GLY A 543 -26.17 -2.63 -8.35
CA GLY A 543 -25.48 -3.38 -9.39
C GLY A 543 -24.97 -4.74 -8.91
N MET A 544 -24.58 -5.60 -9.86
CA MET A 544 -23.94 -6.88 -9.53
C MET A 544 -22.42 -6.72 -9.43
N GLY A 545 -21.80 -7.42 -8.48
CA GLY A 545 -20.35 -7.37 -8.23
C GLY A 545 -19.91 -6.15 -7.41
N SER A 546 -18.65 -6.16 -6.98
CA SER A 546 -17.98 -5.07 -6.27
C SER A 546 -16.50 -4.97 -6.71
N ALA A 547 -16.22 -3.96 -7.53
CA ALA A 547 -14.90 -3.65 -8.10
C ALA A 547 -14.10 -2.71 -7.19
N LEU A 548 -14.02 -3.05 -5.90
CA LEU A 548 -13.39 -2.24 -4.85
C LEU A 548 -11.98 -1.73 -5.22
N PHE A 549 -11.07 -2.61 -5.66
CA PHE A 549 -9.70 -2.20 -5.96
C PHE A 549 -9.60 -1.33 -7.20
N ASP A 550 -10.45 -1.58 -8.21
CA ASP A 550 -10.53 -0.71 -9.37
C ASP A 550 -10.98 0.71 -8.94
N ALA A 551 -11.97 0.81 -8.04
CA ALA A 551 -12.51 2.09 -7.58
C ALA A 551 -11.49 2.86 -6.73
N MET A 552 -10.72 2.16 -5.89
CA MET A 552 -9.60 2.76 -5.16
C MET A 552 -8.51 3.26 -6.10
N ALA A 553 -8.07 2.43 -7.08
CA ALA A 553 -7.02 2.81 -8.01
C ALA A 553 -7.41 3.99 -8.91
N GLU A 554 -8.61 3.97 -9.49
CA GLU A 554 -9.17 5.10 -10.26
C GLU A 554 -9.26 6.35 -9.39
N GLY A 555 -9.77 6.21 -8.17
CA GLY A 555 -9.93 7.33 -7.26
C GLY A 555 -8.60 7.98 -6.84
N ILE A 556 -7.58 7.16 -6.56
CA ILE A 556 -6.22 7.64 -6.27
C ILE A 556 -5.63 8.33 -7.49
N ALA A 557 -5.78 7.76 -8.69
CA ALA A 557 -5.27 8.35 -9.93
C ALA A 557 -5.93 9.71 -10.24
N MET A 558 -7.24 9.83 -10.03
CA MET A 558 -7.96 11.10 -10.16
C MET A 558 -7.45 12.16 -9.18
N LEU A 559 -7.19 11.78 -7.93
CA LEU A 559 -6.67 12.68 -6.90
C LEU A 559 -5.20 13.06 -7.13
N GLU A 560 -4.41 12.20 -7.77
CA GLU A 560 -3.00 12.47 -8.06
C GLU A 560 -2.80 13.73 -8.91
N ALA A 561 -3.74 14.00 -9.82
CA ALA A 561 -3.76 15.18 -10.68
C ALA A 561 -4.20 16.47 -9.98
N GLU A 562 -4.86 16.38 -8.82
CA GLU A 562 -5.44 17.54 -8.14
C GLU A 562 -4.43 18.25 -7.23
N ALA A 563 -4.53 19.55 -7.05
CA ALA A 563 -3.70 20.26 -6.09
C ALA A 563 -4.24 20.13 -4.65
N GLY A 564 -3.38 20.43 -3.68
CA GLY A 564 -3.78 20.58 -2.27
C GLY A 564 -3.78 19.28 -1.47
N ASP A 565 -4.62 19.27 -0.43
CA ASP A 565 -4.74 18.14 0.50
C ASP A 565 -5.73 17.11 -0.08
N ARG A 566 -5.25 15.91 -0.40
CA ARG A 566 -5.99 14.94 -1.20
C ARG A 566 -6.53 13.82 -0.33
N ALA A 567 -7.83 13.56 -0.41
CA ALA A 567 -8.47 12.50 0.36
C ALA A 567 -9.44 11.65 -0.48
N LEU A 568 -9.31 10.34 -0.38
CA LEU A 568 -10.31 9.36 -0.81
C LEU A 568 -11.16 8.99 0.40
N VAL A 569 -12.48 9.14 0.30
CA VAL A 569 -13.45 8.68 1.30
C VAL A 569 -14.26 7.54 0.68
N LEU A 570 -14.00 6.33 1.14
CA LEU A 570 -14.57 5.09 0.62
C LEU A 570 -15.66 4.55 1.55
N PHE A 571 -16.81 4.15 1.01
CA PHE A 571 -17.87 3.42 1.73
C PHE A 571 -18.05 2.03 1.14
N SER A 572 -17.81 0.96 1.91
CA SER A 572 -17.82 -0.42 1.42
C SER A 572 -18.15 -1.45 2.49
N ASP A 573 -18.69 -2.60 2.08
CA ASP A 573 -18.85 -3.80 2.90
C ASP A 573 -17.72 -4.84 2.71
N GLY A 574 -16.68 -4.47 1.96
CA GLY A 574 -15.49 -5.29 1.76
C GLY A 574 -15.58 -6.32 0.64
N GLY A 575 -16.67 -6.35 -0.14
CA GLY A 575 -16.76 -7.19 -1.32
C GLY A 575 -15.72 -6.83 -2.38
N THR A 576 -15.07 -7.82 -3.00
CA THR A 576 -14.09 -7.60 -4.09
C THR A 576 -14.42 -8.36 -5.38
N GLN A 577 -15.67 -8.74 -5.58
CA GLN A 577 -16.10 -9.50 -6.76
C GLN A 577 -16.04 -8.67 -8.05
N GLY A 578 -15.05 -8.95 -8.91
CA GLY A 578 -14.97 -8.34 -10.24
C GLY A 578 -13.95 -7.22 -10.37
N SER A 579 -13.15 -6.96 -9.32
CA SER A 579 -11.97 -6.10 -9.45
C SER A 579 -10.98 -6.70 -10.45
N LYS A 580 -10.50 -5.90 -11.40
CA LYS A 580 -9.42 -6.27 -12.34
C LYS A 580 -8.04 -5.86 -11.83
N THR A 581 -8.01 -4.80 -11.04
CA THR A 581 -6.84 -4.26 -10.37
C THR A 581 -6.47 -5.17 -9.19
N PRO A 582 -5.23 -5.69 -9.14
CA PRO A 582 -4.77 -6.45 -8.00
C PRO A 582 -4.53 -5.51 -6.80
N PRO A 583 -4.66 -6.01 -5.56
CA PRO A 583 -4.39 -5.21 -4.35
C PRO A 583 -3.01 -4.54 -4.34
N ALA A 584 -1.98 -5.21 -4.89
CA ALA A 584 -0.62 -4.67 -4.99
C ALA A 584 -0.54 -3.33 -5.74
N GLU A 585 -1.32 -3.15 -6.81
CA GLU A 585 -1.33 -1.89 -7.59
C GLU A 585 -1.97 -0.74 -6.80
N VAL A 586 -2.88 -1.04 -5.86
CA VAL A 586 -3.43 -0.05 -4.93
C VAL A 586 -2.35 0.40 -3.94
N TRP A 587 -1.56 -0.54 -3.39
CA TRP A 587 -0.43 -0.22 -2.50
C TRP A 587 0.60 0.69 -3.18
N GLU A 588 1.03 0.34 -4.40
CA GLU A 588 1.95 1.15 -5.21
C GLU A 588 1.38 2.55 -5.48
N SER A 589 0.09 2.64 -5.77
CA SER A 589 -0.59 3.92 -6.02
C SER A 589 -0.65 4.79 -4.77
N LEU A 590 -0.89 4.22 -3.59
CA LEU A 590 -0.90 4.94 -2.31
C LEU A 590 0.47 5.50 -1.96
N GLU A 591 1.53 4.71 -2.17
CA GLU A 591 2.89 5.15 -1.91
C GLU A 591 3.28 6.38 -2.73
N ARG A 592 2.89 6.37 -4.01
CA ARG A 592 3.21 7.42 -4.99
C ARG A 592 2.34 8.67 -4.87
N ALA A 593 1.03 8.52 -4.71
CA ALA A 593 0.09 9.63 -4.88
C ALA A 593 0.04 10.59 -3.66
N GLY A 594 0.44 10.10 -2.48
CA GLY A 594 0.36 10.84 -1.22
C GLY A 594 -1.06 11.29 -0.90
N VAL A 595 -2.03 10.38 -1.08
CA VAL A 595 -3.47 10.57 -0.85
C VAL A 595 -3.84 9.95 0.49
N ARG A 596 -4.65 10.64 1.30
CA ARG A 596 -5.23 10.09 2.52
C ARG A 596 -6.43 9.22 2.19
N VAL A 597 -6.59 8.08 2.86
CA VAL A 597 -7.72 7.17 2.64
C VAL A 597 -8.53 7.05 3.92
N TYR A 598 -9.78 7.47 3.87
CA TYR A 598 -10.78 7.21 4.90
C TYR A 598 -11.70 6.11 4.40
N VAL A 599 -12.00 5.15 5.26
CA VAL A 599 -12.91 4.06 4.94
C VAL A 599 -14.02 4.00 5.97
N LEU A 600 -15.24 3.95 5.49
CA LEU A 600 -16.43 3.61 6.24
C LEU A 600 -16.81 2.16 5.89
N GLY A 601 -16.52 1.24 6.79
CA GLY A 601 -16.87 -0.17 6.67
C GLY A 601 -18.28 -0.45 7.18
N PHE A 602 -19.06 -1.22 6.42
CA PHE A 602 -20.37 -1.70 6.83
C PHE A 602 -20.52 -3.23 6.77
N GLY A 603 -21.21 -3.82 7.74
CA GLY A 603 -21.65 -5.22 7.67
C GLY A 603 -20.75 -6.23 8.39
N ALA A 604 -21.27 -7.46 8.50
CA ALA A 604 -20.60 -8.56 9.20
C ALA A 604 -19.58 -9.30 8.33
N SER A 605 -19.74 -9.25 7.00
CA SER A 605 -18.85 -9.92 6.03
C SER A 605 -17.43 -9.35 5.98
N LEU A 606 -17.22 -8.18 6.58
CA LEU A 606 -15.93 -7.53 6.68
C LEU A 606 -14.90 -8.35 7.47
N ASP A 607 -15.35 -9.19 8.39
CA ASP A 607 -14.49 -10.01 9.25
C ASP A 607 -14.14 -11.36 8.62
N ASP A 608 -14.67 -11.68 7.44
CA ASP A 608 -14.48 -12.98 6.81
C ASP A 608 -13.06 -13.16 6.30
N TRP A 609 -12.48 -14.32 6.57
CA TRP A 609 -11.15 -14.66 6.13
C TRP A 609 -11.10 -14.86 4.61
N ASN A 610 -10.21 -14.12 3.94
CA ASN A 610 -9.92 -14.30 2.53
C ASN A 610 -8.52 -14.90 2.36
N ASN A 611 -8.44 -16.15 1.91
CA ASN A 611 -7.16 -16.84 1.72
C ASN A 611 -6.31 -16.27 0.57
N GLU A 612 -6.93 -15.66 -0.44
CA GLU A 612 -6.22 -14.99 -1.54
C GLU A 612 -5.41 -13.80 -1.01
N LEU A 613 -5.99 -13.09 -0.04
CA LEU A 613 -5.40 -11.89 0.56
C LEU A 613 -4.62 -12.20 1.84
N GLY A 614 -4.89 -13.35 2.48
CA GLY A 614 -4.34 -13.70 3.80
C GLY A 614 -4.85 -12.82 4.93
N THR A 615 -6.03 -12.22 4.79
CA THR A 615 -6.63 -11.30 5.76
C THR A 615 -8.13 -11.17 5.54
N GLY A 616 -8.85 -10.52 6.47
CA GLY A 616 -10.24 -10.10 6.29
C GLY A 616 -10.37 -8.72 5.66
N ALA A 617 -11.54 -8.41 5.09
CA ALA A 617 -11.74 -7.18 4.33
C ALA A 617 -11.64 -5.91 5.20
N GLU A 618 -12.19 -5.92 6.42
CA GLU A 618 -12.03 -4.81 7.38
C GLU A 618 -10.56 -4.55 7.67
N ARG A 619 -9.82 -5.60 7.97
CA ARG A 619 -8.42 -5.47 8.35
C ARG A 619 -7.57 -4.95 7.19
N MET A 620 -7.81 -5.44 5.98
CA MET A 620 -7.20 -4.91 4.77
C MET A 620 -7.52 -3.43 4.55
N LEU A 621 -8.80 -3.05 4.60
CA LEU A 621 -9.25 -1.66 4.42
C LEU A 621 -8.66 -0.73 5.48
N LYS A 622 -8.56 -1.20 6.73
CA LYS A 622 -7.90 -0.52 7.84
C LYS A 622 -6.40 -0.34 7.57
N HIS A 623 -5.72 -1.33 7.00
CA HIS A 623 -4.31 -1.22 6.62
C HIS A 623 -4.10 -0.21 5.50
N PHE A 624 -4.97 -0.16 4.48
CA PHE A 624 -4.92 0.87 3.44
C PHE A 624 -5.10 2.28 4.04
N ALA A 625 -6.10 2.45 4.91
CA ALA A 625 -6.34 3.72 5.59
C ALA A 625 -5.13 4.13 6.46
N LEU A 626 -4.58 3.20 7.23
CA LEU A 626 -3.41 3.43 8.09
C LEU A 626 -2.16 3.82 7.29
N ALA A 627 -1.88 3.10 6.19
CA ALA A 627 -0.73 3.40 5.34
C ALA A 627 -0.85 4.75 4.63
N ALA A 628 -2.07 5.13 4.27
CA ALA A 628 -2.39 6.42 3.65
C ALA A 628 -2.46 7.58 4.65
N GLY A 629 -2.35 7.33 5.96
CA GLY A 629 -2.49 8.36 6.98
C GLY A 629 -3.92 8.89 7.15
N GLY A 630 -4.93 8.07 6.82
CA GLY A 630 -6.34 8.33 7.10
C GLY A 630 -6.87 7.45 8.23
N SER A 631 -8.15 7.06 8.18
CA SER A 631 -8.79 6.32 9.27
C SER A 631 -9.89 5.38 8.77
N TYR A 632 -10.06 4.27 9.49
CA TYR A 632 -11.14 3.32 9.27
C TYR A 632 -12.21 3.50 10.36
N LEU A 633 -13.47 3.59 9.94
CA LEU A 633 -14.63 3.71 10.81
C LEU A 633 -15.61 2.59 10.44
N ARG A 634 -16.08 1.83 11.43
CA ARG A 634 -17.06 0.75 11.23
C ARG A 634 -18.43 1.18 11.73
N THR A 635 -19.49 0.75 11.05
CA THR A 635 -20.84 0.76 11.61
C THR A 635 -21.61 -0.49 11.22
N GLN A 636 -22.56 -0.87 12.06
CA GLN A 636 -23.59 -1.88 11.75
C GLN A 636 -24.98 -1.24 11.62
N SER A 637 -25.11 0.08 11.81
CA SER A 637 -26.37 0.81 11.85
C SER A 637 -26.43 1.88 10.74
N PRO A 638 -27.43 1.82 9.84
CA PRO A 638 -27.64 2.86 8.83
C PRO A 638 -27.76 4.28 9.38
N GLU A 639 -28.30 4.42 10.59
CA GLU A 639 -28.55 5.71 11.23
C GLU A 639 -27.27 6.46 11.62
N GLU A 640 -26.14 5.75 11.77
CA GLU A 640 -24.86 6.34 12.17
C GLU A 640 -24.08 6.95 11.00
N ILE A 641 -24.39 6.58 9.75
CA ILE A 641 -23.59 6.94 8.57
C ILE A 641 -23.36 8.46 8.48
N SER A 642 -24.41 9.26 8.65
CA SER A 642 -24.30 10.73 8.57
C SER A 642 -23.36 11.30 9.65
N GLY A 643 -23.35 10.70 10.84
CA GLY A 643 -22.44 11.08 11.92
C GLY A 643 -20.98 10.74 11.60
N LEU A 644 -20.75 9.59 10.95
CA LEU A 644 -19.41 9.17 10.52
C LEU A 644 -18.84 10.04 9.40
N TYR A 645 -19.65 10.39 8.38
CA TYR A 645 -19.24 11.37 7.38
C TYR A 645 -18.88 12.70 8.02
N ARG A 646 -19.69 13.21 8.96
CA ARG A 646 -19.35 14.44 9.69
C ARG A 646 -18.03 14.32 10.45
N LYS A 647 -17.78 13.20 11.12
CA LYS A 647 -16.49 12.94 11.79
C LYS A 647 -15.31 13.00 10.81
N ILE A 648 -15.47 12.49 9.58
CA ILE A 648 -14.43 12.57 8.54
C ILE A 648 -14.25 14.01 8.06
N ALA A 649 -15.32 14.79 7.86
CA ALA A 649 -15.21 16.21 7.53
C ALA A 649 -14.46 16.96 8.65
N ASP A 650 -14.84 16.75 9.91
CA ASP A 650 -14.18 17.38 11.06
C ASP A 650 -12.70 16.97 11.15
N ASP A 651 -12.37 15.73 10.80
CA ASP A 651 -10.98 15.26 10.77
C ASP A 651 -10.16 15.88 9.63
N LEU A 652 -10.74 15.93 8.42
CA LEU A 652 -10.13 16.59 7.27
C LEU A 652 -9.93 18.08 7.53
N GLU A 653 -10.89 18.72 8.20
CA GLU A 653 -10.98 20.17 8.34
C GLU A 653 -10.53 20.72 9.70
N GLY A 654 -10.22 19.84 10.65
CA GLY A 654 -9.72 20.18 11.97
C GLY A 654 -8.42 20.99 11.96
N ASP A 655 -8.08 21.54 13.12
CA ASP A 655 -6.92 22.41 13.30
C ASP A 655 -5.63 21.75 12.78
N GLY A 656 -4.84 22.52 12.02
CA GLY A 656 -3.61 22.03 11.39
C GLY A 656 -2.47 21.93 12.40
N SER A 657 -2.54 20.97 13.32
CA SER A 657 -1.45 20.69 14.26
C SER A 657 -0.24 20.12 13.51
N TYR A 658 0.95 20.58 13.86
CA TYR A 658 2.19 20.13 13.22
C TYR A 658 3.40 20.13 14.16
N SER A 659 4.37 19.31 13.79
CA SER A 659 5.76 19.46 14.24
C SER A 659 6.66 19.67 13.03
N LEU A 660 7.59 20.61 13.16
CA LEU A 660 8.51 21.03 12.12
C LEU A 660 9.92 21.02 12.67
N SER A 661 10.85 20.39 11.98
CA SER A 661 12.29 20.64 12.18
C SER A 661 12.99 20.71 10.83
N ILE A 662 14.15 21.35 10.80
CA ILE A 662 15.06 21.27 9.66
C ILE A 662 16.32 20.53 10.10
N ALA A 663 16.83 19.67 9.24
CA ALA A 663 18.20 19.19 9.34
C ALA A 663 19.01 19.81 8.20
N ILE A 664 20.20 20.27 8.57
CA ILE A 664 21.20 20.79 7.64
C ILE A 664 22.36 19.82 7.75
N SER A 665 22.55 18.99 6.74
CA SER A 665 23.71 18.09 6.69
C SER A 665 24.90 18.79 6.05
N GLY A 666 26.10 18.23 6.29
CA GLY A 666 27.39 18.74 5.84
C GLY A 666 27.54 18.71 4.32
N GLY A 667 26.82 19.59 3.62
CA GLY A 667 26.85 19.73 2.17
C GLY A 667 26.75 18.42 1.38
N ALA A 668 27.14 18.49 0.12
CA ALA A 668 27.12 17.36 -0.81
C ALA A 668 28.55 17.03 -1.24
N GLY A 669 28.83 15.74 -1.39
CA GLY A 669 29.98 15.27 -2.15
C GLY A 669 29.59 15.03 -3.60
N MET A 670 30.57 14.58 -4.37
CA MET A 670 30.36 14.11 -5.73
C MET A 670 30.60 12.60 -5.77
N ILE A 671 29.88 11.89 -6.62
CA ILE A 671 30.13 10.49 -6.95
C ILE A 671 30.33 10.34 -8.45
N GLU A 672 31.37 9.66 -8.87
CA GLU A 672 31.63 9.34 -10.27
C GLU A 672 31.69 7.84 -10.45
N VAL A 673 30.84 7.27 -11.31
CA VAL A 673 31.03 5.88 -11.76
C VAL A 673 31.98 5.90 -12.95
N ALA A 674 33.26 5.68 -12.65
CA ALA A 674 34.33 5.70 -13.63
C ALA A 674 34.36 4.37 -14.39
N ALA A 675 34.47 4.47 -15.72
CA ALA A 675 34.72 3.34 -16.59
C ALA A 675 35.86 3.69 -17.54
N ASP A 676 36.80 2.77 -17.74
CA ASP A 676 37.88 2.95 -18.70
C ASP A 676 37.36 2.80 -20.13
N MET A 677 36.99 3.92 -20.74
CA MET A 677 36.48 3.98 -22.11
C MET A 677 37.52 3.63 -23.17
N ASN A 678 38.80 3.44 -22.80
CA ASN A 678 39.85 2.97 -23.71
C ASN A 678 40.06 1.45 -23.62
N ASN A 679 39.48 0.77 -22.62
CA ASN A 679 39.58 -0.67 -22.47
C ASN A 679 38.50 -1.37 -23.33
N PRO A 680 38.88 -2.21 -24.32
CA PRO A 680 37.92 -2.93 -25.15
C PRO A 680 36.96 -3.84 -24.37
N GLU A 681 37.39 -4.45 -23.26
CA GLU A 681 36.52 -5.30 -22.45
C GLU A 681 35.46 -4.49 -21.69
N THR A 682 35.84 -3.31 -21.20
CA THR A 682 34.92 -2.36 -20.57
C THR A 682 33.88 -1.85 -21.56
N LEU A 683 34.31 -1.44 -22.76
CA LEU A 683 33.40 -1.01 -23.83
C LEU A 683 32.42 -2.11 -24.25
N LYS A 684 32.88 -3.36 -24.31
CA LYS A 684 32.03 -4.52 -24.57
C LYS A 684 31.01 -4.73 -23.45
N LYS A 685 31.41 -4.58 -22.19
CA LYS A 685 30.53 -4.74 -21.04
C LYS A 685 29.46 -3.65 -20.93
N LEU A 686 29.78 -2.43 -21.35
CA LEU A 686 28.84 -1.29 -21.37
C LEU A 686 27.94 -1.27 -22.61
N ALA A 687 28.13 -2.18 -23.57
CA ALA A 687 27.39 -2.18 -24.83
C ALA A 687 25.88 -2.34 -24.61
N PRO A 688 25.03 -1.44 -25.16
CA PRO A 688 23.60 -1.48 -24.90
C PRO A 688 22.86 -2.49 -25.79
N VAL A 689 21.70 -2.93 -25.30
CA VAL A 689 20.63 -3.53 -26.11
C VAL A 689 19.57 -2.47 -26.33
N ILE A 690 19.50 -1.93 -27.55
CA ILE A 690 18.71 -0.73 -27.84
C ILE A 690 17.92 -0.84 -29.14
N GLU A 691 16.63 -0.51 -29.09
CA GLU A 691 15.83 -0.25 -30.27
C GLU A 691 15.68 1.25 -30.50
N ILE A 692 16.07 1.71 -31.67
CA ILE A 692 15.83 3.09 -32.09
C ILE A 692 14.47 3.14 -32.77
N VAL A 693 13.55 3.92 -32.21
CA VAL A 693 12.23 4.20 -32.77
C VAL A 693 12.26 5.60 -33.37
N PHE A 694 12.24 5.67 -34.70
CA PHE A 694 12.51 6.89 -35.44
C PHE A 694 11.25 7.42 -36.13
N ASP A 695 10.96 8.70 -35.89
CA ASP A 695 9.87 9.43 -36.51
C ASP A 695 10.18 9.80 -37.96
N ALA A 696 9.29 9.40 -38.86
CA ALA A 696 9.28 9.79 -40.26
C ALA A 696 7.88 10.22 -40.69
N SER A 697 7.15 10.90 -39.82
CA SER A 697 5.89 11.55 -40.11
C SER A 697 6.05 12.75 -41.08
N GLY A 698 4.93 13.29 -41.54
CA GLY A 698 4.89 14.42 -42.46
C GLY A 698 5.49 15.70 -41.88
N SER A 699 5.35 15.93 -40.57
CA SER A 699 5.93 17.08 -39.84
C SER A 699 7.44 17.14 -39.97
N MET A 700 8.11 15.98 -40.03
CA MET A 700 9.56 15.90 -40.22
C MET A 700 10.06 16.48 -41.55
N ASN A 701 9.17 16.79 -42.52
CA ASN A 701 9.54 17.53 -43.73
C ASN A 701 9.65 19.06 -43.52
N ARG A 702 9.24 19.58 -42.36
CA ARG A 702 9.42 21.00 -42.01
C ARG A 702 10.90 21.34 -41.94
N ARG A 703 11.23 22.62 -42.17
CA ARG A 703 12.60 23.14 -42.08
C ARG A 703 12.80 23.79 -40.72
N ILE A 704 14.01 23.71 -40.19
CA ILE A 704 14.36 24.35 -38.92
C ILE A 704 14.54 25.85 -39.16
N GLY A 705 13.64 26.68 -38.63
CA GLY A 705 13.65 28.13 -38.87
C GLY A 705 13.35 28.50 -40.33
N ASP A 706 14.30 29.18 -41.00
CA ASP A 706 14.06 29.81 -42.31
C ASP A 706 13.98 28.82 -43.49
N LYS A 707 13.40 29.26 -44.61
CA LYS A 707 13.25 28.47 -45.86
C LYS A 707 14.56 27.93 -46.47
N LYS A 708 15.73 28.45 -46.04
CA LYS A 708 17.06 28.00 -46.50
C LYS A 708 17.66 26.89 -45.64
N SER A 709 17.11 26.62 -44.45
CA SER A 709 17.62 25.61 -43.52
C SER A 709 17.27 24.18 -43.97
N PRO A 710 18.06 23.17 -43.58
CA PRO A 710 17.74 21.76 -43.87
C PRO A 710 16.41 21.34 -43.25
N ARG A 711 15.80 20.27 -43.78
CA ARG A 711 14.58 19.69 -43.20
C ARG A 711 14.92 18.93 -41.92
N ARG A 712 13.97 18.84 -40.99
CA ARG A 712 14.14 18.11 -39.74
C ARG A 712 14.58 16.66 -39.99
N ILE A 713 13.94 15.97 -40.94
CA ILE A 713 14.29 14.61 -41.36
C ILE A 713 15.74 14.47 -41.87
N ASP A 714 16.26 15.47 -42.58
CA ASP A 714 17.60 15.41 -43.15
C ASP A 714 18.66 15.52 -42.04
N LEU A 715 18.42 16.39 -41.05
CA LEU A 715 19.27 16.54 -39.87
C LEU A 715 19.19 15.32 -38.95
N ALA A 716 17.99 14.80 -38.70
CA ALA A 716 17.80 13.63 -37.84
C ALA A 716 18.51 12.40 -38.40
N LYS A 717 18.38 12.15 -39.72
CA LYS A 717 19.12 11.09 -40.40
C LYS A 717 20.63 11.28 -40.33
N LYS A 718 21.12 12.50 -40.57
CA LYS A 718 22.56 12.80 -40.51
C LYS A 718 23.11 12.53 -39.12
N SER A 719 22.43 13.04 -38.08
CA SER A 719 22.83 12.90 -36.68
C SER A 719 22.85 11.43 -36.27
N LEU A 720 21.81 10.67 -36.61
CA LEU A 720 21.75 9.25 -36.28
C LEU A 720 22.81 8.43 -37.04
N ALA A 721 23.12 8.79 -38.29
CA ALA A 721 24.21 8.16 -39.05
C ALA A 721 25.59 8.43 -38.44
N GLU A 722 25.83 9.63 -37.91
CA GLU A 722 27.07 9.97 -37.20
C GLU A 722 27.17 9.28 -35.83
N VAL A 723 26.05 9.17 -35.11
CA VAL A 723 25.99 8.40 -33.86
C VAL A 723 26.33 6.94 -34.11
N ALA A 724 25.82 6.34 -35.19
CA ALA A 724 26.11 4.94 -35.54
C ALA A 724 27.63 4.67 -35.69
N ASP A 725 28.40 5.69 -36.10
CA ASP A 725 29.87 5.59 -36.17
C ASP A 725 30.54 5.63 -34.78
N SER A 726 29.88 6.20 -33.78
CA SER A 726 30.37 6.33 -32.39
C SER A 726 29.88 5.21 -31.47
N MET A 727 28.89 4.41 -31.90
CA MET A 727 28.37 3.30 -31.09
C MET A 727 29.41 2.17 -30.92
N PRO A 728 29.44 1.49 -29.75
CA PRO A 728 30.27 0.31 -29.52
C PRO A 728 29.96 -0.79 -30.55
N GLY A 729 31.00 -1.47 -31.04
CA GLY A 729 30.83 -2.52 -32.06
C GLY A 729 30.02 -3.73 -31.57
N ASP A 730 30.02 -3.98 -30.26
CA ASP A 730 29.28 -5.07 -29.62
C ASP A 730 27.83 -4.69 -29.24
N ALA A 731 27.39 -3.46 -29.53
CA ALA A 731 26.01 -3.04 -29.26
C ALA A 731 25.01 -3.91 -30.05
N ILE A 732 23.90 -4.26 -29.41
CA ILE A 732 22.81 -5.01 -30.02
C ILE A 732 21.71 -4.01 -30.37
N VAL A 733 21.54 -3.75 -31.66
CA VAL A 733 20.74 -2.62 -32.15
C VAL A 733 19.61 -3.09 -33.06
N ALA A 734 18.44 -2.50 -32.87
CA ALA A 734 17.30 -2.56 -33.78
C ALA A 734 16.92 -1.14 -34.26
N LEU A 735 16.30 -1.06 -35.44
CA LEU A 735 15.74 0.18 -35.99
C LEU A 735 14.29 -0.05 -36.41
N ARG A 736 13.39 0.67 -35.76
CA ARG A 736 11.98 0.78 -36.09
C ARG A 736 11.64 2.18 -36.53
N VAL A 737 10.79 2.30 -37.56
CA VAL A 737 10.43 3.59 -38.16
C VAL A 737 8.93 3.66 -38.33
N PHE A 738 8.32 4.77 -37.91
CA PHE A 738 6.89 5.03 -38.11
C PHE A 738 6.63 6.20 -39.06
N GLY A 739 5.46 6.20 -39.70
CA GLY A 739 5.04 7.24 -40.65
C GLY A 739 5.75 7.22 -42.01
N HIS A 740 6.59 6.22 -42.30
CA HIS A 740 7.48 6.28 -43.47
C HIS A 740 6.96 5.64 -44.77
N ARG A 741 5.76 5.02 -44.76
CA ARG A 741 5.21 4.28 -45.92
C ARG A 741 3.85 4.79 -46.36
N ILE A 742 2.99 5.11 -45.41
CA ILE A 742 1.59 5.47 -45.64
C ILE A 742 1.46 6.98 -45.45
N ARG A 743 0.92 7.69 -46.46
CA ARG A 743 0.67 9.13 -46.35
C ARG A 743 -0.41 9.43 -45.32
N GLU A 744 -0.26 10.57 -44.64
CA GLU A 744 -1.24 11.09 -43.67
C GLU A 744 -2.67 11.11 -44.25
N GLY A 745 -3.66 10.68 -43.43
CA GLY A 745 -5.07 10.60 -43.80
C GLY A 745 -5.44 9.40 -44.65
N ARG A 746 -4.53 8.44 -44.88
CA ARG A 746 -4.80 7.21 -45.63
C ARG A 746 -5.03 6.06 -44.68
N LYS A 747 -6.00 5.20 -45.02
CA LYS A 747 -6.34 4.00 -44.23
C LYS A 747 -5.07 3.20 -43.85
N GLY A 748 -4.83 3.07 -42.53
CA GLY A 748 -3.72 2.30 -41.98
C GLY A 748 -2.52 3.14 -41.52
N ASP A 749 -2.54 4.46 -41.72
CA ASP A 749 -1.49 5.39 -41.26
C ASP A 749 -1.25 5.30 -39.74
N CYS A 750 -2.30 5.14 -38.94
CA CYS A 750 -2.20 4.94 -37.50
C CYS A 750 -1.64 3.57 -37.06
N GLN A 751 -1.37 2.67 -38.00
CA GLN A 751 -0.65 1.43 -37.77
C GLN A 751 0.67 1.38 -38.56
N ASP A 752 1.10 2.50 -39.17
CA ASP A 752 2.30 2.54 -40.00
C ASP A 752 3.57 2.62 -39.16
N THR A 753 4.02 1.46 -38.70
CA THR A 753 5.32 1.25 -38.06
C THR A 753 5.99 -0.01 -38.61
N GLU A 754 7.30 0.02 -38.80
CA GLU A 754 8.08 -1.10 -39.35
C GLU A 754 9.42 -1.27 -38.65
N LEU A 755 9.74 -2.52 -38.30
CA LEU A 755 11.08 -2.92 -37.89
C LEU A 755 11.96 -3.10 -39.14
N LEU A 756 12.67 -2.06 -39.54
CA LEU A 756 13.56 -2.09 -40.72
C LEU A 756 14.82 -2.92 -40.47
N ILE A 757 15.33 -2.87 -39.24
CA ILE A 757 16.47 -3.66 -38.81
C ILE A 757 16.07 -4.38 -37.52
N PRO A 758 15.89 -5.71 -37.57
CA PRO A 758 15.70 -6.52 -36.37
C PRO A 758 16.95 -6.49 -35.49
N PHE A 759 16.77 -6.79 -34.20
CA PHE A 759 17.86 -6.89 -33.23
C PHE A 759 19.00 -7.80 -33.70
N GLY A 760 20.22 -7.29 -33.63
CA GLY A 760 21.44 -8.03 -33.88
C GLY A 760 22.67 -7.18 -33.60
N PRO A 761 23.88 -7.75 -33.73
CA PRO A 761 25.13 -6.99 -33.61
C PRO A 761 25.14 -5.79 -34.55
N LEU A 762 25.69 -4.67 -34.09
CA LEU A 762 25.73 -3.43 -34.84
C LEU A 762 26.45 -3.58 -36.19
N ASP A 763 25.66 -3.58 -37.27
CA ASP A 763 26.16 -3.39 -38.63
C ASP A 763 25.99 -1.91 -39.03
N ARG A 764 27.05 -1.13 -38.85
CA ARG A 764 27.07 0.31 -39.14
C ARG A 764 26.70 0.62 -40.59
N ALA A 765 27.12 -0.21 -41.54
CA ALA A 765 26.84 0.03 -42.96
C ALA A 765 25.36 -0.22 -43.28
N LYS A 766 24.79 -1.31 -42.75
CA LYS A 766 23.36 -1.63 -42.88
C LYS A 766 22.49 -0.57 -42.20
N LEU A 767 22.85 -0.14 -41.00
CA LEU A 767 22.13 0.91 -40.26
C LEU A 767 22.11 2.23 -41.03
N LYS A 768 23.28 2.72 -41.48
CA LYS A 768 23.37 3.96 -42.28
C LYS A 768 22.60 3.88 -43.59
N LYS A 769 22.63 2.72 -44.26
CA LYS A 769 21.85 2.50 -45.49
C LYS A 769 20.35 2.55 -45.24
N ALA A 770 19.87 1.93 -44.16
CA ALA A 770 18.45 1.97 -43.79
C ALA A 770 18.01 3.41 -43.47
N ILE A 771 18.77 4.13 -42.65
CA ILE A 771 18.52 5.54 -42.29
C ILE A 771 18.42 6.43 -43.53
N GLY A 772 19.36 6.28 -44.47
CA GLY A 772 19.35 7.06 -45.72
C GLY A 772 18.07 6.88 -46.55
N GLY A 773 17.50 5.67 -46.55
CA GLY A 773 16.32 5.30 -47.33
C GLY A 773 14.96 5.77 -46.78
N ILE A 774 14.90 6.20 -45.51
CA ILE A 774 13.64 6.60 -44.84
C ILE A 774 13.00 7.80 -45.57
N LYS A 775 11.68 7.86 -45.66
CA LYS A 775 10.97 9.01 -46.24
C LYS A 775 9.93 9.51 -45.26
N ALA A 776 9.89 10.82 -45.03
CA ALA A 776 8.90 11.45 -44.18
C ALA A 776 7.56 11.56 -44.92
N LEU A 777 6.52 10.78 -44.54
CA LEU A 777 5.27 10.68 -45.33
C LEU A 777 3.96 10.78 -44.52
N GLY A 778 3.92 10.21 -43.32
CA GLY A 778 2.69 9.77 -42.63
C GLY A 778 2.38 10.49 -41.33
N THR A 779 1.60 9.85 -40.47
CA THR A 779 1.21 10.39 -39.15
C THR A 779 2.14 9.85 -38.05
N THR A 780 1.98 10.30 -36.80
CA THR A 780 2.78 9.90 -35.60
C THR A 780 2.06 8.90 -34.66
N PRO A 781 2.04 7.58 -34.95
CA PRO A 781 1.47 6.56 -34.06
C PRO A 781 2.49 6.11 -32.99
N ILE A 782 2.84 7.00 -32.05
CA ILE A 782 3.89 6.79 -31.03
C ILE A 782 3.52 5.62 -30.10
N ALA A 783 2.33 5.65 -29.51
CA ALA A 783 1.85 4.64 -28.56
C ALA A 783 1.84 3.24 -29.20
N TYR A 784 1.34 3.14 -30.43
CA TYR A 784 1.35 1.86 -31.17
C TYR A 784 2.77 1.39 -31.49
N SER A 785 3.66 2.32 -31.85
CA SER A 785 5.07 2.01 -32.15
C SER A 785 5.83 1.55 -30.91
N LEU A 786 5.61 2.17 -29.74
CA LEU A 786 6.20 1.75 -28.47
C LEU A 786 5.74 0.35 -28.08
N LYS A 787 4.44 0.02 -28.23
CA LYS A 787 3.94 -1.35 -27.99
C LYS A 787 4.61 -2.37 -28.90
N LYS A 788 4.88 -2.02 -30.16
CA LYS A 788 5.58 -2.90 -31.11
C LYS A 788 7.05 -3.06 -30.76
N ALA A 789 7.75 -1.96 -30.48
CA ALA A 789 9.15 -1.96 -30.06
C ALA A 789 9.35 -2.81 -28.80
N GLY A 790 8.50 -2.64 -27.79
CA GLY A 790 8.54 -3.47 -26.58
C GLY A 790 8.41 -4.97 -26.86
N GLY A 791 7.66 -5.36 -27.90
CA GLY A 791 7.54 -6.75 -28.34
C GLY A 791 8.71 -7.27 -29.18
N ASP A 792 9.54 -6.38 -29.74
CA ASP A 792 10.74 -6.74 -30.50
C ASP A 792 11.94 -7.01 -29.57
N LEU A 793 11.94 -6.45 -28.35
CA LEU A 793 13.02 -6.55 -27.38
C LEU A 793 13.39 -8.02 -27.06
N PRO A 794 14.68 -8.37 -27.10
CA PRO A 794 15.10 -9.72 -26.75
C PRO A 794 14.96 -9.94 -25.23
N PRO A 795 14.50 -11.13 -24.79
CA PRO A 795 14.38 -11.43 -23.37
C PRO A 795 15.76 -11.47 -22.70
N GLY A 796 15.82 -11.17 -21.39
CA GLY A 796 17.00 -11.39 -20.56
C GLY A 796 17.07 -10.47 -19.33
N PRO A 797 18.06 -10.68 -18.45
CA PRO A 797 18.06 -10.18 -17.07
C PRO A 797 18.54 -8.73 -16.89
N GLY A 798 19.00 -8.08 -17.96
CA GLY A 798 19.56 -6.73 -17.90
C GLY A 798 18.71 -5.66 -18.58
N GLU A 799 19.21 -4.43 -18.60
CA GLU A 799 18.48 -3.26 -19.11
C GLU A 799 18.20 -3.39 -20.62
N ARG A 800 16.94 -3.19 -21.03
CA ARG A 800 16.53 -3.02 -22.43
C ARG A 800 16.13 -1.57 -22.64
N ARG A 801 16.59 -0.97 -23.75
CA ARG A 801 16.35 0.44 -24.05
C ARG A 801 15.56 0.63 -25.33
N ILE A 802 14.66 1.60 -25.29
CA ILE A 802 14.05 2.19 -26.48
C ILE A 802 14.50 3.64 -26.53
N LEU A 803 15.04 4.06 -27.67
CA LEU A 803 15.31 5.46 -27.97
C LEU A 803 14.25 5.96 -28.95
N LEU A 804 13.30 6.75 -28.46
CA LEU A 804 12.31 7.41 -29.28
C LEU A 804 12.84 8.76 -29.77
N ILE A 805 12.86 8.98 -31.07
CA ILE A 805 13.22 10.27 -31.69
C ILE A 805 11.97 10.77 -32.42
N THR A 806 11.40 11.91 -32.02
CA THR A 806 10.16 12.46 -32.59
C THR A 806 10.15 13.99 -32.63
N ASP A 807 9.43 14.58 -33.60
CA ASP A 807 9.22 16.03 -33.72
C ASP A 807 7.77 16.48 -33.42
N GLY A 808 6.95 15.60 -32.86
CA GLY A 808 5.55 15.92 -32.60
C GLY A 808 4.87 15.00 -31.59
N LYS A 809 3.57 15.27 -31.39
CA LYS A 809 2.69 14.52 -30.52
C LYS A 809 2.14 13.25 -31.14
N GLU A 810 1.48 12.45 -30.31
CA GLU A 810 0.63 11.35 -30.74
C GLU A 810 -0.59 11.85 -31.53
N GLU A 811 -0.76 11.37 -32.77
CA GLU A 811 -1.85 11.78 -33.66
C GLU A 811 -2.98 10.72 -33.80
N CYS A 812 -2.79 9.51 -33.26
CA CYS A 812 -3.71 8.39 -33.46
C CYS A 812 -4.61 8.06 -32.27
N GLY A 813 -4.68 8.98 -31.29
CA GLY A 813 -5.50 8.81 -30.09
C GLY A 813 -5.01 7.72 -29.14
N GLY A 814 -3.75 7.30 -29.27
CA GLY A 814 -3.10 6.42 -28.31
C GLY A 814 -2.65 7.18 -27.05
N ASP A 815 -2.27 6.42 -26.02
CA ASP A 815 -1.58 6.95 -24.84
C ASP A 815 -0.14 6.40 -24.82
N PRO A 816 0.87 7.20 -25.21
CA PRO A 816 2.26 6.77 -25.22
C PRO A 816 2.79 6.37 -23.84
N ALA A 817 2.44 7.10 -22.79
CA ALA A 817 2.87 6.78 -21.42
C ALA A 817 2.17 5.50 -20.92
N GLY A 818 0.86 5.39 -21.20
CA GLY A 818 0.08 4.18 -20.97
C GLY A 818 0.65 2.94 -21.68
N ALA A 819 1.11 3.11 -22.93
CA ALA A 819 1.75 2.04 -23.69
C ALA A 819 3.03 1.51 -23.00
N VAL A 820 3.85 2.39 -22.43
CA VAL A 820 5.04 1.97 -21.68
C VAL A 820 4.67 1.29 -20.37
N MET A 821 3.66 1.80 -19.65
CA MET A 821 3.16 1.13 -18.44
C MET A 821 2.61 -0.27 -18.75
N GLU A 822 1.92 -0.46 -19.88
CA GLU A 822 1.47 -1.79 -20.33
C GLU A 822 2.64 -2.76 -20.56
N LEU A 823 3.76 -2.30 -21.14
CA LEU A 823 4.97 -3.12 -21.32
C LEU A 823 5.55 -3.55 -19.97
N ARG A 824 5.64 -2.62 -19.02
CA ARG A 824 6.11 -2.91 -17.65
C ARG A 824 5.21 -3.92 -16.95
N ARG A 825 3.88 -3.75 -17.03
CA ARG A 825 2.90 -4.73 -16.51
C ARG A 825 3.06 -6.12 -17.14
N ALA A 826 3.43 -6.20 -18.43
CA ALA A 826 3.73 -7.46 -19.08
C ALA A 826 5.02 -8.13 -18.55
N GLY A 827 5.85 -7.40 -17.78
CA GLY A 827 7.16 -7.84 -17.29
C GLY A 827 8.30 -7.54 -18.24
N ILE A 828 8.10 -6.59 -19.16
CA ILE A 828 9.16 -6.09 -20.03
C ILE A 828 9.72 -4.86 -19.32
N ASP A 829 10.82 -5.06 -18.59
CA ASP A 829 11.56 -3.95 -17.99
C ASP A 829 12.30 -3.19 -19.09
N VAL A 830 11.69 -2.07 -19.50
CA VAL A 830 12.18 -1.23 -20.59
C VAL A 830 12.32 0.20 -20.11
N ARG A 831 13.48 0.75 -20.40
CA ARG A 831 13.74 2.19 -20.30
C ARG A 831 13.49 2.83 -21.65
N VAL A 832 12.71 3.91 -21.67
CA VAL A 832 12.40 4.68 -22.87
C VAL A 832 13.02 6.06 -22.73
N ASP A 833 14.12 6.32 -23.43
CA ASP A 833 14.65 7.67 -23.57
C ASP A 833 13.97 8.34 -24.77
N VAL A 834 13.58 9.62 -24.60
CA VAL A 834 12.88 10.37 -25.64
C VAL A 834 13.71 11.58 -26.04
N VAL A 835 14.00 11.70 -27.33
CA VAL A 835 14.65 12.88 -27.91
C VAL A 835 13.61 13.62 -28.75
N GLY A 836 13.10 14.70 -28.19
CA GLY A 836 12.23 15.65 -28.86
C GLY A 836 13.05 16.55 -29.78
N PHE A 837 12.66 16.63 -31.05
CA PHE A 837 13.37 17.42 -32.04
C PHE A 837 12.53 18.58 -32.55
N ASP A 838 12.87 19.79 -32.14
CA ASP A 838 12.17 21.03 -32.51
C ASP A 838 10.67 20.96 -32.16
N LEU A 839 10.38 20.40 -30.98
CA LEU A 839 9.04 20.43 -30.39
C LEU A 839 8.69 21.88 -30.08
N GLU A 840 7.61 22.41 -30.65
CA GLU A 840 7.22 23.81 -30.47
C GLU A 840 6.30 23.98 -29.25
N ASP A 841 5.37 23.03 -29.06
CA ASP A 841 4.31 23.04 -28.05
C ASP A 841 4.80 22.47 -26.71
N GLU A 842 4.52 23.17 -25.61
CA GLU A 842 4.89 22.71 -24.26
C GLU A 842 4.11 21.46 -23.83
N ALA A 843 2.87 21.29 -24.30
CA ALA A 843 2.09 20.08 -24.03
C ALA A 843 2.74 18.84 -24.68
N ASP A 844 3.37 19.01 -25.84
CA ASP A 844 4.05 17.92 -26.55
C ASP A 844 5.38 17.57 -25.87
N ARG A 845 6.10 18.58 -25.35
CA ARG A 845 7.27 18.37 -24.49
C ARG A 845 6.89 17.63 -23.21
N GLU A 846 5.82 18.04 -22.55
CA GLU A 846 5.36 17.42 -21.31
C GLU A 846 4.87 15.99 -21.53
N ALA A 847 4.15 15.73 -22.63
CA ALA A 847 3.76 14.37 -23.01
C ALA A 847 4.99 13.47 -23.25
N SER A 848 5.99 13.98 -23.96
CA SER A 848 7.26 13.26 -24.23
C SER A 848 8.07 13.02 -22.95
N ARG A 849 8.11 14.00 -22.05
CA ARG A 849 8.72 13.89 -20.73
C ARG A 849 8.04 12.79 -19.92
N LYS A 850 6.71 12.78 -19.89
CA LYS A 850 5.94 11.77 -19.17
C LYS A 850 6.23 10.35 -19.68
N VAL A 851 6.38 10.15 -20.98
CA VAL A 851 6.80 8.85 -21.57
C VAL A 851 8.14 8.39 -21.01
N ALA A 852 9.12 9.29 -20.95
CA ALA A 852 10.43 8.97 -20.40
C ALA A 852 10.34 8.65 -18.89
N GLU A 853 9.66 9.49 -18.12
CA GLU A 853 9.55 9.37 -16.67
C GLU A 853 8.88 8.07 -16.21
N VAL A 854 7.77 7.66 -16.83
CA VAL A 854 7.09 6.40 -16.46
C VAL A 854 7.95 5.15 -16.72
N SER A 855 9.03 5.30 -17.48
CA SER A 855 9.98 4.25 -17.85
C SER A 855 11.34 4.36 -17.13
N GLY A 856 11.54 5.39 -16.30
CA GLY A 856 12.86 5.71 -15.72
C GLY A 856 13.89 6.20 -16.74
N GLY A 857 13.45 6.59 -17.94
CA GLY A 857 14.29 7.16 -18.99
C GLY A 857 14.41 8.69 -18.89
N ALA A 858 15.17 9.27 -19.82
CA ALA A 858 15.42 10.70 -19.89
C ALA A 858 14.78 11.34 -21.14
N PHE A 859 14.26 12.55 -20.96
CA PHE A 859 13.77 13.39 -22.06
C PHE A 859 14.82 14.46 -22.41
N PHE A 860 15.15 14.57 -23.68
CA PHE A 860 16.05 15.57 -24.23
C PHE A 860 15.31 16.38 -25.28
N ASP A 861 15.28 17.71 -25.12
CA ASP A 861 14.74 18.63 -26.11
C ASP A 861 15.90 19.30 -26.86
N THR A 862 15.87 19.22 -28.19
CA THR A 862 16.91 19.78 -29.05
C THR A 862 16.32 20.44 -30.29
N THR A 863 16.93 21.54 -30.72
CA THR A 863 16.50 22.33 -31.88
C THR A 863 17.50 22.27 -33.05
N ASP A 864 18.62 21.55 -32.90
CA ASP A 864 19.64 21.40 -33.94
C ASP A 864 20.27 19.99 -33.98
N GLY A 865 21.09 19.75 -35.01
CA GLY A 865 21.71 18.44 -35.26
C GLY A 865 22.83 18.07 -34.28
N GLU A 866 23.55 19.04 -33.72
CA GLU A 866 24.61 18.75 -32.72
C GLU A 866 23.96 18.36 -31.39
N GLY A 867 22.95 19.10 -30.93
CA GLY A 867 22.17 18.76 -29.74
C GLY A 867 21.48 17.39 -29.87
N LEU A 868 20.99 17.05 -31.06
CA LEU A 868 20.41 15.73 -31.34
C LEU A 868 21.46 14.63 -31.20
N LYS A 869 22.64 14.81 -31.79
CA LYS A 869 23.75 13.86 -31.69
C LYS A 869 24.20 13.67 -30.24
N GLU A 870 24.44 14.75 -29.49
CA GLU A 870 24.84 14.67 -28.09
C GLU A 870 23.80 13.96 -27.22
N SER A 871 22.52 14.28 -27.42
CA SER A 871 21.41 13.66 -26.67
C SER A 871 21.34 12.16 -26.92
N ILE A 872 21.48 11.74 -28.18
CA ILE A 872 21.51 10.31 -28.53
C ILE A 872 22.74 9.62 -27.94
N LEU A 873 23.91 10.26 -27.89
CA LEU A 873 25.10 9.65 -27.28
C LEU A 873 24.93 9.46 -25.77
N LYS A 874 24.27 10.39 -25.08
CA LYS A 874 23.99 10.28 -23.64
C LYS A 874 23.09 9.09 -23.29
N THR A 875 22.20 8.67 -24.19
CA THR A 875 21.32 7.51 -23.97
C THR A 875 22.04 6.16 -24.14
N MET A 876 23.24 6.16 -24.71
CA MET A 876 24.04 4.94 -24.90
C MET A 876 24.72 4.46 -23.61
N ASN A 877 25.02 5.36 -22.67
CA ASN A 877 25.72 4.99 -21.44
C ASN A 877 24.77 4.32 -20.43
N PRO A 878 25.19 3.21 -19.80
CA PRO A 878 24.52 2.62 -18.63
C PRO A 878 24.23 3.62 -17.52
N VAL A 879 22.99 3.56 -17.02
CA VAL A 879 22.57 4.38 -15.87
C VAL A 879 23.16 3.81 -14.59
N CYS A 880 23.57 4.73 -13.74
CA CYS A 880 24.02 4.49 -12.38
C CYS A 880 22.97 5.05 -11.43
N GLU A 881 22.55 4.27 -10.45
CA GLU A 881 21.63 4.71 -9.40
C GLU A 881 22.33 4.68 -8.05
N VAL A 882 22.23 5.77 -7.30
CA VAL A 882 22.74 5.89 -5.93
C VAL A 882 21.55 5.74 -5.02
N ILE A 883 21.61 4.76 -4.13
CA ILE A 883 20.48 4.24 -3.35
C ILE A 883 20.82 4.41 -1.86
N ASP A 884 19.92 5.02 -1.10
CA ASP A 884 20.07 5.21 0.35
C ASP A 884 19.76 3.94 1.16
N ALA A 885 19.92 4.04 2.49
CA ALA A 885 19.63 2.93 3.41
C ALA A 885 18.15 2.55 3.47
N ALA A 886 17.24 3.44 3.08
CA ALA A 886 15.81 3.19 2.98
C ALA A 886 15.39 2.59 1.63
N GLY A 887 16.33 2.42 0.69
CA GLY A 887 16.06 1.92 -0.66
C GLY A 887 15.65 3.00 -1.66
N GLY A 888 15.63 4.27 -1.26
CA GLY A 888 15.33 5.39 -2.13
C GLY A 888 16.49 5.74 -3.07
N ILE A 889 16.18 6.05 -4.33
CA ILE A 889 17.19 6.53 -5.29
C ILE A 889 17.44 8.02 -5.05
N VAL A 890 18.62 8.36 -4.51
CA VAL A 890 19.00 9.74 -4.17
C VAL A 890 19.67 10.50 -5.32
N ALA A 891 20.25 9.78 -6.28
CA ALA A 891 20.84 10.37 -7.47
C ALA A 891 20.93 9.37 -8.62
N ARG A 892 20.94 9.88 -9.85
CA ARG A 892 21.22 9.11 -11.07
C ARG A 892 22.38 9.72 -11.84
N GLY A 893 23.23 8.85 -12.37
CA GLY A 893 24.35 9.19 -13.24
C GLY A 893 24.45 8.23 -14.41
N SER A 894 25.57 8.28 -15.11
CA SER A 894 25.89 7.27 -16.13
C SER A 894 27.36 6.89 -16.07
N ALA A 895 27.67 5.66 -16.47
CA ALA A 895 29.05 5.19 -16.53
C ALA A 895 29.87 6.07 -17.49
N GLY A 896 30.94 6.69 -16.98
CA GLY A 896 31.75 7.64 -17.73
C GLY A 896 31.07 8.99 -18.02
N GLY A 897 29.92 9.27 -17.41
CA GLY A 897 29.18 10.53 -17.54
C GLY A 897 29.70 11.68 -16.66
N GLY A 898 30.75 11.42 -15.87
CA GLY A 898 31.31 12.36 -14.90
C GLY A 898 30.62 12.32 -13.53
N PRO A 899 31.10 13.15 -12.59
CA PRO A 899 30.62 13.15 -11.22
C PRO A 899 29.20 13.72 -11.09
N VAL A 900 28.36 13.07 -10.28
CA VAL A 900 27.01 13.49 -9.88
C VAL A 900 27.02 13.91 -8.41
N ARG A 901 26.27 14.96 -8.09
CA ARG A 901 26.18 15.48 -6.72
C ARG A 901 25.29 14.59 -5.87
N VAL A 902 25.78 14.18 -4.70
CA VAL A 902 25.04 13.33 -3.74
C VAL A 902 25.22 13.90 -2.34
N PRO A 903 24.18 13.90 -1.49
CA PRO A 903 24.34 14.29 -0.10
C PRO A 903 25.45 13.50 0.60
N GLU A 904 26.11 14.12 1.59
CA GLU A 904 27.03 13.40 2.46
C GLU A 904 26.29 12.24 3.17
N GLY A 905 26.87 11.04 3.15
CA GLY A 905 26.23 9.84 3.68
C GLY A 905 26.86 8.54 3.17
N GLU A 906 26.24 7.42 3.53
CA GLU A 906 26.64 6.08 3.08
C GLU A 906 25.55 5.47 2.20
N TYR A 907 25.94 4.97 1.03
CA TYR A 907 25.03 4.59 -0.05
C TYR A 907 25.38 3.23 -0.66
N ARG A 908 24.41 2.68 -1.40
CA ARG A 908 24.61 1.61 -2.37
C ARG A 908 24.60 2.21 -3.77
N VAL A 909 25.40 1.69 -4.68
CA VAL A 909 25.44 2.11 -6.09
C VAL A 909 25.09 0.93 -6.98
N SER A 910 24.16 1.11 -7.90
CA SER A 910 23.77 0.14 -8.92
C SER A 910 24.12 0.65 -10.31
N LEU A 911 24.77 -0.16 -11.13
CA LEU A 911 25.08 0.10 -12.53
C LEU A 911 24.27 -0.87 -13.39
N ASN A 912 23.32 -0.36 -14.18
CA ASN A 912 22.37 -1.17 -14.92
C ASN A 912 22.94 -1.56 -16.31
N LEU A 913 23.27 -2.83 -16.51
CA LEU A 913 23.89 -3.34 -17.74
C LEU A 913 22.94 -4.28 -18.50
N ALA A 914 23.25 -4.54 -19.78
CA ALA A 914 22.44 -5.38 -20.66
C ALA A 914 22.32 -6.85 -20.22
N ASP A 915 23.27 -7.33 -19.41
CA ASP A 915 23.33 -8.69 -18.86
C ASP A 915 23.06 -8.76 -17.34
N GLY A 916 22.61 -7.65 -16.73
CA GLY A 916 22.19 -7.57 -15.33
C GLY A 916 22.87 -6.42 -14.57
N PRO A 917 22.26 -5.91 -13.48
CA PRO A 917 22.85 -4.84 -12.70
C PRO A 917 24.10 -5.30 -11.92
N LEU A 918 25.10 -4.42 -11.82
CA LEU A 918 26.21 -4.57 -10.87
C LEU A 918 25.98 -3.65 -9.68
N THR A 919 26.11 -4.16 -8.46
CA THR A 919 25.88 -3.36 -7.25
C THR A 919 27.10 -3.37 -6.33
N THR A 920 27.29 -2.27 -5.60
CA THR A 920 28.26 -2.16 -4.50
C THR A 920 27.65 -1.37 -3.34
N GLY A 921 27.93 -1.77 -2.11
CA GLY A 921 27.45 -1.14 -0.88
C GLY A 921 28.56 -0.43 -0.12
N GLY A 922 28.18 0.35 0.90
CA GLY A 922 29.13 1.04 1.78
C GLY A 922 29.88 2.19 1.12
N VAL A 923 29.29 2.79 0.07
CA VAL A 923 29.88 3.91 -0.65
C VAL A 923 29.69 5.17 0.17
N LYS A 924 30.77 5.64 0.80
CA LYS A 924 30.77 6.85 1.62
C LYS A 924 31.00 8.08 0.75
N ILE A 925 30.03 8.98 0.74
CA ILE A 925 30.13 10.31 0.13
C ILE A 925 30.48 11.30 1.23
N GLU A 926 31.60 11.98 1.06
CA GLU A 926 32.08 13.02 1.98
C GLU A 926 31.92 14.41 1.36
N TYR A 927 31.65 15.40 2.19
CA TYR A 927 31.49 16.79 1.78
C TYR A 927 32.65 17.31 0.93
N GLY A 928 32.36 17.91 -0.23
CA GLY A 928 33.34 18.58 -1.08
C GLY A 928 34.35 17.64 -1.77
N LYS A 929 34.27 16.32 -1.53
CA LYS A 929 35.13 15.31 -2.15
C LYS A 929 34.41 14.61 -3.29
N THR A 930 35.19 14.04 -4.20
CA THR A 930 34.67 13.13 -5.23
C THR A 930 34.98 11.70 -4.84
N THR A 931 33.94 10.89 -4.72
CA THR A 931 34.02 9.45 -4.50
C THR A 931 33.96 8.77 -5.86
N ILE A 932 34.95 7.94 -6.16
CA ILE A 932 35.03 7.25 -7.45
C ILE A 932 34.65 5.79 -7.25
N VAL A 933 33.65 5.33 -8.00
CA VAL A 933 33.26 3.93 -8.11
C VAL A 933 33.74 3.42 -9.46
N ASN A 934 34.78 2.61 -9.47
CA ASN A 934 35.38 2.11 -10.69
C ASN A 934 34.67 0.83 -11.14
N LEU A 935 34.28 0.78 -12.42
CA LEU A 935 34.02 -0.47 -13.12
C LEU A 935 35.35 -1.16 -13.40
N VAL A 936 35.60 -2.27 -12.72
CA VAL A 936 36.82 -3.06 -12.86
C VAL A 936 36.54 -4.38 -13.58
N MET A 937 37.51 -4.80 -14.39
CA MET A 937 37.52 -6.11 -15.05
C MET A 937 38.62 -6.95 -14.38
N GLU A 938 38.24 -8.01 -13.67
CA GLU A 938 39.17 -8.96 -13.03
C GLU A 938 38.85 -10.39 -13.50
N ASP A 939 39.84 -11.09 -14.06
CA ASP A 939 39.70 -12.46 -14.60
C ASP A 939 38.51 -12.64 -15.57
N GLY A 940 38.22 -11.60 -16.38
CA GLY A 940 37.10 -11.58 -17.33
C GLY A 940 35.72 -11.38 -16.71
N LYS A 941 35.63 -11.07 -15.41
CA LYS A 941 34.39 -10.70 -14.71
C LYS A 941 34.37 -9.21 -14.39
N ALA A 942 33.20 -8.60 -14.55
CA ALA A 942 32.97 -7.19 -14.23
C ALA A 942 32.52 -7.03 -12.77
N GLY A 943 33.04 -6.03 -12.07
CA GLY A 943 32.63 -5.66 -10.72
C GLY A 943 32.75 -4.15 -10.48
N LEU A 944 32.13 -3.67 -9.40
CA LEU A 944 32.27 -2.28 -8.94
C LEU A 944 33.19 -2.22 -7.73
N ARG A 945 34.20 -1.36 -7.77
CA ARG A 945 35.11 -1.11 -6.66
C ARG A 945 35.14 0.38 -6.31
N THR A 946 34.88 0.68 -5.05
CA THR A 946 34.91 2.05 -4.53
C THR A 946 36.31 2.40 -4.08
N ASP A 947 36.85 3.50 -4.61
CA ASP A 947 38.09 4.09 -4.10
C ASP A 947 37.76 4.98 -2.89
N PRO A 948 38.67 5.09 -1.90
CA PRO A 948 38.47 5.98 -0.76
C PRO A 948 38.32 7.45 -1.20
N PRO A 949 37.51 8.28 -0.50
CA PRO A 949 37.25 9.67 -0.90
C PRO A 949 38.54 10.50 -0.97
N GLY A 950 38.84 11.05 -2.14
CA GLY A 950 40.04 11.86 -2.40
C GLY A 950 39.72 13.30 -2.81
N GLU A 951 40.66 14.22 -2.55
CA GLU A 951 40.67 15.55 -3.17
C GLU A 951 41.20 15.42 -4.61
N LYS A 952 40.38 15.68 -5.63
CA LYS A 952 40.89 15.94 -6.99
C LYS A 952 41.39 17.40 -7.02
N GLN A 953 42.68 17.59 -7.35
CA GLN A 953 43.27 18.91 -7.64
C GLN A 953 42.74 19.50 -8.93
#